data_AF-A0AAP0LP06-F1
#
_entry.id   AF-A0AAP0LP06-F1
#
_cell.length_a   1.000
_cell.length_b   1.000
_cell.length_c   1.000
_cell.angle_alpha   90.00
_cell.angle_beta   90.00
_cell.angle_gamma   90.00
#
_symmetry.space_group_name_H-M   'P 1'
#
loop_
_entity.id
_entity.type
_entity.pdbx_description
1 polymer ?
#
loop_
_entity_poly.entity_id
_entity_poly.type
_entity_poly.pdbx_seq_one_letter_code
_entity_poly.pdbx_strand_id
1 'polypeptide(L)'
;MDSCCVGLRANTHVVKDRKYGSKIGDNALWGERIRGSVSNDGCTKQLKKSLKAEKRDEKVKPGVAYAVMTSKHPNEVMTLAPPRLERRRVDPKNVAAIILGGGAGTKLFPLTLRAATPAVPVAGCYRLIDIPMSNCINSGINKIFVLTQFNSASLNRHIARTYFGNGINFGDGFVEVLAATQTPGESGKNWFQGTADAVRQFTWVFEDAKNRNIENVVILCGDHLYRMDYMDFIQSHVDRDADITISCAAVGESRASDYGLVKIDNMGRIAQFAEKPSGANLKAMQVDTSLLGFSPQEARKCPYVASMGVYVFKKDVLFKLLRWRYPTSNDFGSEIIPAAIMEHDVQAYIFRDYWEDIGTIKSFYEANMALTKESPAFHFYDPKTPFYTSPRFLPPTKIDNCRIKDAIISHGCFLRECTVEHSIVGERSRLDYGVELKDTVMLGADYYQTESEIASLLAEGKVPIGVGRNTKIRNCIIDKNVKIGKDVVIVNKDGVQEADRPELGFYIRSGITIIMEKATIEDGMIGELAKSFLWDSFCPVRLDDTLFHVLLLLSKHPLQVVPVIERPDSKVIGFVTQNAVIQLLLRSDGLEWFDGIADKPLSEFRSKSSRLNGGCESRNQEADWTLTAAEFIHIETSKPDADSTIEREIGALLSAGALRMRNSFLPRMDQPATGLLTVRDMIIQFAPPCGDSSIHGCGFFESALEQTGCKMKNGTMICDH
;
A
#
# COMPACT_ATOMS: atom_id res chain seq x y z
N MET A 1 5.92 -55.88 -22.41
CA MET A 1 5.23 -57.18 -22.46
C MET A 1 4.31 -57.19 -21.24
N ASP A 2 3.01 -56.94 -21.27
CA ASP A 2 1.96 -56.69 -22.27
C ASP A 2 0.98 -55.69 -21.61
N SER A 3 0.69 -54.52 -22.20
CA SER A 3 -0.42 -54.24 -23.13
C SER A 3 -1.80 -54.67 -22.64
N CYS A 4 -2.66 -53.71 -22.28
CA CYS A 4 -3.84 -53.42 -23.10
C CYS A 4 -4.52 -52.09 -22.70
N CYS A 5 -4.65 -51.22 -23.68
CA CYS A 5 -5.40 -49.96 -23.66
C CYS A 5 -6.86 -50.18 -24.06
N VAL A 6 -7.80 -49.44 -23.47
CA VAL A 6 -9.09 -48.99 -24.05
C VAL A 6 -9.43 -47.69 -23.30
N GLY A 7 -9.72 -46.52 -23.86
CA GLY A 7 -10.25 -46.17 -25.18
C GLY A 7 -11.63 -45.50 -25.00
N LEU A 8 -11.69 -44.22 -24.66
CA LEU A 8 -12.94 -43.42 -24.70
C LEU A 8 -12.81 -42.36 -25.79
N ARG A 9 -13.57 -42.57 -26.88
CA ARG A 9 -13.73 -41.62 -27.99
C ARG A 9 -14.77 -40.56 -27.66
N ALA A 10 -14.47 -39.35 -28.14
CA ALA A 10 -15.39 -38.23 -28.28
C ALA A 10 -16.46 -38.48 -29.36
N ASN A 11 -17.61 -37.80 -29.26
CA ASN A 11 -18.41 -37.44 -30.42
C ASN A 11 -18.99 -36.03 -30.27
N THR A 12 -18.49 -35.16 -31.14
CA THR A 12 -19.04 -33.87 -31.59
C THR A 12 -20.32 -34.08 -32.41
N HIS A 13 -21.29 -33.17 -32.29
CA HIS A 13 -22.24 -32.92 -33.37
C HIS A 13 -22.23 -31.44 -33.78
N VAL A 14 -21.79 -31.24 -35.02
CA VAL A 14 -21.98 -30.07 -35.87
C VAL A 14 -23.38 -30.17 -36.51
N VAL A 15 -24.10 -29.05 -36.62
CA VAL A 15 -25.20 -28.89 -37.58
C VAL A 15 -24.86 -27.72 -38.51
N LYS A 16 -24.87 -28.01 -39.81
CA LYS A 16 -24.64 -27.09 -40.93
C LYS A 16 -25.92 -26.35 -41.35
N ASP A 17 -25.70 -25.18 -41.91
CA ASP A 17 -26.56 -24.33 -42.75
C ASP A 17 -27.63 -25.01 -43.61
N ARG A 18 -28.76 -24.30 -43.80
CA ARG A 18 -29.37 -24.06 -45.13
C ARG A 18 -30.31 -22.82 -45.15
N LYS A 19 -29.83 -21.79 -45.86
CA LYS A 19 -30.48 -20.80 -46.76
C LYS A 19 -32.00 -20.56 -46.71
N TYR A 20 -32.37 -19.27 -46.65
CA TYR A 20 -33.28 -18.45 -47.51
C TYR A 20 -33.59 -17.19 -46.65
N GLY A 21 -33.50 -15.92 -47.03
CA GLY A 21 -33.52 -15.26 -48.32
C GLY A 21 -34.45 -14.04 -48.22
N SER A 22 -33.89 -12.87 -47.84
CA SER A 22 -34.28 -11.49 -48.22
C SER A 22 -35.70 -10.93 -47.97
N LYS A 23 -35.69 -9.74 -47.32
CA LYS A 23 -36.45 -8.49 -47.60
C LYS A 23 -37.41 -7.95 -46.52
N ILE A 24 -37.01 -6.77 -46.02
CA ILE A 24 -37.73 -5.48 -45.94
C ILE A 24 -38.98 -5.38 -45.05
N GLY A 25 -38.97 -4.36 -44.17
CA GLY A 25 -40.15 -3.50 -43.97
C GLY A 25 -40.59 -3.28 -42.52
N ASP A 26 -40.09 -2.19 -41.93
CA ASP A 26 -40.79 -1.15 -41.14
C ASP A 26 -41.89 -1.46 -40.10
N ASN A 27 -41.82 -0.61 -39.06
CA ASN A 27 -42.90 -0.03 -38.22
C ASN A 27 -43.15 -0.57 -36.79
N ALA A 28 -42.71 0.26 -35.84
CA ALA A 28 -43.54 1.06 -34.92
C ALA A 28 -44.24 0.42 -33.70
N LEU A 29 -43.80 0.93 -32.53
CA LEU A 29 -44.58 1.59 -31.45
C LEU A 29 -45.79 0.92 -30.73
N TRP A 30 -45.69 1.00 -29.39
CA TRP A 30 -46.70 1.37 -28.36
C TRP A 30 -47.56 0.33 -27.61
N GLY A 31 -47.49 0.46 -26.26
CA GLY A 31 -48.60 0.58 -25.28
C GLY A 31 -49.60 -0.59 -25.16
N GLU A 32 -50.28 -0.87 -24.04
CA GLU A 32 -50.49 -0.19 -22.77
C GLU A 32 -51.12 -1.20 -21.79
N ARG A 33 -51.03 -0.85 -20.50
CA ARG A 33 -51.87 -1.17 -19.31
C ARG A 33 -53.19 -1.95 -19.49
N ILE A 34 -53.62 -2.65 -18.42
CA ILE A 34 -54.82 -2.28 -17.61
C ILE A 34 -54.95 -3.12 -16.31
N ARG A 35 -55.33 -2.37 -15.25
CA ARG A 35 -56.03 -2.62 -13.95
C ARG A 35 -56.75 -3.98 -13.79
N GLY A 36 -57.03 -4.51 -12.60
CA GLY A 36 -56.94 -4.05 -11.22
C GLY A 36 -58.00 -4.77 -10.34
N SER A 37 -57.78 -4.80 -9.01
CA SER A 37 -58.75 -5.02 -7.91
C SER A 37 -59.44 -6.39 -7.81
N VAL A 38 -59.86 -6.95 -6.67
CA VAL A 38 -59.78 -6.71 -5.21
C VAL A 38 -60.34 -8.02 -4.58
N SER A 39 -59.83 -8.39 -3.39
CA SER A 39 -60.38 -9.22 -2.27
C SER A 39 -61.61 -10.15 -2.50
N ASN A 40 -61.79 -11.32 -1.87
CA ASN A 40 -61.50 -11.71 -0.49
C ASN A 40 -61.91 -13.20 -0.30
N ASP A 41 -61.28 -13.86 0.68
CA ASP A 41 -61.73 -14.97 1.52
C ASP A 41 -62.31 -16.30 0.98
N GLY A 42 -61.83 -17.41 1.58
CA GLY A 42 -62.73 -18.46 2.06
C GLY A 42 -62.52 -19.91 1.60
N CYS A 43 -61.49 -20.57 2.16
CA CYS A 43 -61.53 -21.95 2.69
C CYS A 43 -61.83 -23.18 1.78
N THR A 44 -60.88 -24.12 1.85
CA THR A 44 -60.99 -25.60 1.85
C THR A 44 -61.12 -26.44 0.58
N LYS A 45 -60.00 -27.17 0.33
CA LYS A 45 -59.87 -28.62 0.12
C LYS A 45 -60.48 -29.26 -1.15
N GLN A 46 -59.63 -29.73 -2.07
CA GLN A 46 -59.20 -31.14 -2.15
C GLN A 46 -58.36 -31.45 -3.42
N LEU A 47 -57.14 -31.95 -3.17
CA LEU A 47 -56.53 -33.17 -3.74
C LEU A 47 -56.40 -33.41 -5.27
N LYS A 48 -55.12 -33.46 -5.70
CA LYS A 48 -54.41 -34.42 -6.61
C LYS A 48 -53.40 -33.62 -7.46
N LYS A 49 -52.14 -33.96 -7.71
CA LYS A 49 -51.28 -35.17 -7.69
C LYS A 49 -49.82 -34.64 -7.73
N SER A 50 -48.91 -35.08 -6.86
CA SER A 50 -47.81 -36.05 -7.13
C SER A 50 -46.75 -35.69 -8.18
N LEU A 51 -45.49 -35.65 -7.68
CA LEU A 51 -44.21 -36.10 -8.24
C LEU A 51 -43.45 -35.21 -9.26
N LYS A 52 -42.39 -34.55 -8.77
CA LYS A 52 -40.95 -34.86 -9.06
C LYS A 52 -40.06 -33.79 -8.43
N ALA A 53 -39.34 -34.15 -7.36
CA ALA A 53 -38.24 -33.36 -6.81
C ALA A 53 -36.93 -34.10 -7.15
N GLU A 54 -36.06 -33.47 -7.93
CA GLU A 54 -34.74 -33.98 -8.24
C GLU A 54 -33.78 -33.74 -7.06
N LYS A 55 -33.03 -34.79 -6.74
CA LYS A 55 -32.00 -34.88 -5.71
C LYS A 55 -30.78 -34.02 -6.08
N ARG A 56 -30.22 -33.32 -5.09
CA ARG A 56 -28.79 -32.97 -5.06
C ARG A 56 -28.08 -33.92 -4.10
N ASP A 57 -27.11 -34.66 -4.62
CA ASP A 57 -26.23 -35.53 -3.84
C ASP A 57 -25.19 -34.69 -3.07
N GLU A 58 -25.27 -34.69 -1.74
CA GLU A 58 -24.17 -34.30 -0.87
C GLU A 58 -23.43 -35.57 -0.38
N LYS A 59 -22.16 -35.70 -0.76
CA LYS A 59 -21.27 -36.75 -0.26
C LYS A 59 -20.89 -36.47 1.20
N VAL A 60 -21.47 -37.23 2.13
CA VAL A 60 -21.09 -37.26 3.54
C VAL A 60 -19.94 -38.25 3.75
N LYS A 61 -18.87 -37.86 4.45
CA LYS A 61 -17.76 -38.74 4.86
C LYS A 61 -18.22 -39.71 5.97
N PRO A 62 -17.78 -40.98 5.99
CA PRO A 62 -18.21 -41.92 7.02
C PRO A 62 -17.46 -41.68 8.34
N GLY A 63 -18.19 -41.32 9.39
CA GLY A 63 -17.73 -41.38 10.78
C GLY A 63 -17.88 -42.82 11.32
N VAL A 64 -16.89 -43.25 12.11
CA VAL A 64 -16.79 -44.59 12.69
C VAL A 64 -17.98 -44.86 13.63
N ALA A 65 -18.72 -45.95 13.37
CA ALA A 65 -19.74 -46.46 14.29
C ALA A 65 -19.13 -47.52 15.22
N TYR A 66 -19.23 -47.32 16.53
CA TYR A 66 -19.01 -48.39 17.50
C TYR A 66 -20.36 -49.05 17.82
N ALA A 67 -20.44 -50.37 17.67
CA ALA A 67 -21.58 -51.15 18.13
C ALA A 67 -21.18 -51.91 19.40
N VAL A 68 -21.88 -51.65 20.51
CA VAL A 68 -21.84 -52.50 21.71
C VAL A 68 -22.93 -53.55 21.55
N MET A 69 -22.56 -54.82 21.50
CA MET A 69 -23.54 -55.92 21.48
C MET A 69 -24.00 -56.22 22.90
N THR A 70 -25.29 -56.08 23.17
CA THR A 70 -25.96 -56.74 24.29
C THR A 70 -26.96 -57.76 23.77
N SER A 71 -26.88 -58.96 24.33
CA SER A 71 -27.70 -60.11 23.96
C SER A 71 -29.08 -60.05 24.62
N LYS A 72 -30.14 -60.14 23.80
CA LYS A 72 -31.35 -60.99 23.92
C LYS A 72 -32.57 -60.26 23.33
N HIS A 73 -33.25 -60.97 22.42
CA HIS A 73 -34.49 -60.66 21.68
C HIS A 73 -34.35 -59.97 20.31
N PRO A 74 -34.62 -60.70 19.19
CA PRO A 74 -34.72 -60.13 17.86
C PRO A 74 -36.20 -59.89 17.52
N ASN A 75 -36.68 -58.66 17.69
CA ASN A 75 -37.80 -58.07 16.93
C ASN A 75 -38.24 -56.77 17.63
N GLU A 76 -37.41 -55.74 17.50
CA GLU A 76 -37.80 -54.33 17.44
C GLU A 76 -36.50 -53.52 17.38
N VAL A 77 -35.96 -53.37 16.17
CA VAL A 77 -34.93 -52.35 15.95
C VAL A 77 -35.65 -51.02 15.88
N MET A 78 -35.92 -50.42 17.04
CA MET A 78 -36.17 -48.99 17.10
C MET A 78 -34.90 -48.31 16.60
N THR A 79 -34.94 -47.85 15.35
CA THR A 79 -33.90 -46.98 14.82
C THR A 79 -34.11 -45.63 15.50
N LEU A 80 -33.55 -45.46 16.70
CA LEU A 80 -33.38 -44.15 17.30
C LEU A 80 -32.44 -43.39 16.35
N ALA A 81 -33.03 -42.65 15.42
CA ALA A 81 -32.30 -41.61 14.72
C ALA A 81 -31.70 -40.73 15.84
N PRO A 82 -30.38 -40.46 15.82
CA PRO A 82 -29.83 -39.49 16.76
C PRO A 82 -30.69 -38.22 16.64
N PRO A 83 -31.03 -37.55 17.76
CA PRO A 83 -31.77 -36.31 17.68
C PRO A 83 -30.99 -35.43 16.70
N ARG A 84 -31.61 -35.15 15.55
CA ARG A 84 -31.11 -34.11 14.66
C ARG A 84 -31.27 -32.85 15.48
N LEU A 85 -30.21 -32.46 16.20
CA LEU A 85 -30.11 -31.11 16.71
C LEU A 85 -30.29 -30.25 15.46
N GLU A 86 -31.47 -29.65 15.29
CA GLU A 86 -31.68 -28.66 14.26
C GLU A 86 -30.64 -27.58 14.55
N ARG A 87 -29.58 -27.55 13.74
CA ARG A 87 -28.57 -26.49 13.85
C ARG A 87 -29.33 -25.18 13.76
N ARG A 88 -29.25 -24.37 14.82
CA ARG A 88 -29.88 -23.05 14.84
C ARG A 88 -29.25 -22.24 13.72
N ARG A 89 -29.94 -22.14 12.58
CA ARG A 89 -29.49 -21.28 11.49
C ARG A 89 -29.60 -19.83 11.94
N VAL A 90 -28.50 -19.09 11.79
CA VAL A 90 -28.50 -17.67 12.12
C VAL A 90 -29.36 -16.94 11.11
N ASP A 91 -30.28 -16.11 11.60
CA ASP A 91 -31.04 -15.19 10.76
C ASP A 91 -30.17 -13.96 10.44
N PRO A 92 -29.90 -13.65 9.16
CA PRO A 92 -29.16 -12.45 8.77
C PRO A 92 -29.74 -11.14 9.36
N LYS A 93 -31.05 -11.10 9.66
CA LYS A 93 -31.71 -9.91 10.25
C LYS A 93 -31.30 -9.61 11.69
N ASN A 94 -30.74 -10.60 12.38
CA ASN A 94 -30.20 -10.46 13.74
C ASN A 94 -28.70 -10.13 13.71
N VAL A 95 -28.16 -9.81 12.54
CA VAL A 95 -26.76 -9.43 12.34
C VAL A 95 -26.69 -7.99 11.87
N ALA A 96 -25.72 -7.23 12.39
CA ALA A 96 -25.33 -5.95 11.82
C ALA A 96 -23.86 -5.95 11.44
N ALA A 97 -23.54 -5.29 10.34
CA ALA A 97 -22.16 -5.07 9.89
C ALA A 97 -21.73 -3.63 10.20
N ILE A 98 -20.52 -3.47 10.75
CA ILE A 98 -19.84 -2.19 10.89
C ILE A 98 -18.60 -2.23 10.02
N ILE A 99 -18.58 -1.41 8.97
CA ILE A 99 -17.43 -1.23 8.10
C ILE A 99 -16.61 -0.06 8.62
N LEU A 100 -15.37 -0.34 9.00
CA LEU A 100 -14.41 0.65 9.44
C LEU A 100 -13.79 1.32 8.21
N GLY A 101 -14.21 2.54 7.92
CA GLY A 101 -13.76 3.30 6.77
C GLY A 101 -12.36 3.91 6.89
N GLY A 102 -11.54 3.41 7.83
CA GLY A 102 -10.16 3.84 8.05
C GLY A 102 -10.02 5.19 8.75
N GLY A 103 -8.83 5.40 9.32
CA GLY A 103 -8.40 6.66 9.92
C GLY A 103 -7.87 7.66 8.88
N ALA A 104 -6.77 8.36 9.20
CA ALA A 104 -6.17 9.39 8.33
C ALA A 104 -5.65 8.90 6.96
N GLY A 105 -5.70 7.59 6.68
CA GLY A 105 -5.36 7.02 5.36
C GLY A 105 -3.89 7.15 4.95
N THR A 106 -2.98 7.33 5.91
CA THR A 106 -1.56 7.65 5.67
C THR A 106 -0.80 6.61 4.84
N LYS A 107 -1.19 5.33 4.93
CA LYS A 107 -0.52 4.24 4.20
C LYS A 107 -0.81 4.20 2.70
N LEU A 108 -1.94 4.73 2.27
CA LEU A 108 -2.32 4.89 0.85
C LEU A 108 -2.07 6.30 0.33
N PHE A 109 -1.39 7.14 1.11
CA PHE A 109 -0.95 8.43 0.64
C PHE A 109 -0.03 8.28 -0.59
N PRO A 110 -0.23 9.03 -1.69
CA PRO A 110 -1.08 10.23 -1.81
C PRO A 110 -2.52 9.99 -2.30
N LEU A 111 -2.96 8.76 -2.57
CA LEU A 111 -4.32 8.47 -3.09
C LEU A 111 -5.43 8.89 -2.11
N THR A 112 -5.10 9.03 -0.84
CA THR A 112 -6.00 9.46 0.25
C THR A 112 -5.94 10.96 0.54
N LEU A 113 -5.13 11.74 -0.20
CA LEU A 113 -4.97 13.18 0.04
C LEU A 113 -6.32 13.93 0.02
N ARG A 114 -7.21 13.55 -0.92
CA ARG A 114 -8.52 14.19 -1.12
C ARG A 114 -9.70 13.21 -1.04
N ALA A 115 -9.45 11.96 -0.68
CA ALA A 115 -10.45 10.91 -0.60
C ALA A 115 -10.27 10.09 0.68
N ALA A 116 -11.37 9.65 1.28
CA ALA A 116 -11.31 8.62 2.32
C ALA A 116 -10.74 7.33 1.73
N THR A 117 -10.00 6.54 2.51
CA THR A 117 -9.49 5.22 2.08
C THR A 117 -10.55 4.37 1.36
N PRO A 118 -11.78 4.19 1.87
CA PRO A 118 -12.78 3.33 1.22
C PRO A 118 -13.28 3.89 -0.12
N ALA A 119 -13.04 5.19 -0.38
CA ALA A 119 -13.41 5.83 -1.64
C ALA A 119 -12.33 5.72 -2.73
N VAL A 120 -11.14 5.18 -2.40
CA VAL A 120 -10.07 4.96 -3.37
C VAL A 120 -10.56 3.99 -4.46
N PRO A 121 -10.44 4.35 -5.75
CA PRO A 121 -10.82 3.47 -6.86
C PRO A 121 -9.92 2.24 -6.94
N VAL A 122 -10.49 1.10 -7.33
CA VAL A 122 -9.77 -0.17 -7.49
C VAL A 122 -10.32 -0.91 -8.71
N ALA A 123 -9.48 -1.73 -9.35
CA ALA A 123 -9.87 -2.62 -10.45
C ALA A 123 -10.59 -1.92 -11.62
N GLY A 124 -10.26 -0.64 -11.85
CA GLY A 124 -10.70 0.15 -12.99
C GLY A 124 -12.07 0.83 -12.85
N CYS A 125 -13.05 0.28 -12.11
CA CYS A 125 -14.38 0.89 -11.97
C CYS A 125 -14.98 0.82 -10.55
N TYR A 126 -14.44 -0.04 -9.68
CA TYR A 126 -14.91 -0.23 -8.31
C TYR A 126 -14.23 0.76 -7.36
N ARG A 127 -14.68 0.76 -6.10
CA ARG A 127 -13.99 1.39 -4.97
C ARG A 127 -13.76 0.37 -3.86
N LEU A 128 -12.79 0.64 -2.98
CA LEU A 128 -12.49 -0.28 -1.87
C LEU A 128 -13.73 -0.62 -1.02
N ILE A 129 -14.61 0.34 -0.76
CA ILE A 129 -15.86 0.13 -0.01
C ILE A 129 -16.81 -0.88 -0.67
N ASP A 130 -16.74 -1.06 -1.99
CA ASP A 130 -17.65 -1.96 -2.71
C ASP A 130 -17.42 -3.43 -2.33
N ILE A 131 -16.22 -3.77 -1.86
CA ILE A 131 -15.86 -5.14 -1.48
C ILE A 131 -16.63 -5.58 -0.23
N PRO A 132 -16.46 -4.95 0.95
CA PRO A 132 -17.21 -5.34 2.15
C PRO A 132 -18.72 -5.13 1.99
N MET A 133 -19.15 -4.07 1.28
CA MET A 133 -20.57 -3.83 1.00
C MET A 133 -21.21 -4.97 0.21
N SER A 134 -20.57 -5.41 -0.87
CA SER A 134 -21.10 -6.51 -1.69
C SER A 134 -21.09 -7.84 -0.94
N ASN A 135 -20.05 -8.11 -0.15
CA ASN A 135 -20.01 -9.31 0.69
C ASN A 135 -21.18 -9.30 1.70
N CYS A 136 -21.49 -8.15 2.33
CA CYS A 136 -22.67 -8.03 3.22
C CYS A 136 -23.98 -8.34 2.49
N ILE A 137 -24.20 -7.70 1.33
CA ILE A 137 -25.43 -7.87 0.54
C ILE A 137 -25.58 -9.32 0.08
N ASN A 138 -24.51 -9.93 -0.44
CA ASN A 138 -24.52 -11.31 -0.90
C ASN A 138 -24.68 -12.32 0.25
N SER A 139 -24.30 -11.94 1.48
CA SER A 139 -24.55 -12.71 2.70
C SER A 139 -25.96 -12.48 3.29
N GLY A 140 -26.78 -11.62 2.68
CA GLY A 140 -28.11 -11.26 3.19
C GLY A 140 -28.10 -10.30 4.39
N ILE A 141 -26.94 -9.75 4.77
CA ILE A 141 -26.81 -8.78 5.86
C ILE A 141 -27.22 -7.41 5.35
N ASN A 142 -28.36 -6.92 5.82
CA ASN A 142 -28.97 -5.70 5.33
C ASN A 142 -28.89 -4.50 6.29
N LYS A 143 -28.33 -4.65 7.51
CA LYS A 143 -28.07 -3.56 8.46
C LYS A 143 -26.59 -3.24 8.48
N ILE A 144 -26.19 -2.20 7.76
CA ILE A 144 -24.78 -1.88 7.52
C ILE A 144 -24.50 -0.45 8.00
N PHE A 145 -23.53 -0.30 8.89
CA PHE A 145 -22.98 0.98 9.30
C PHE A 145 -21.60 1.17 8.68
N VAL A 146 -21.35 2.35 8.10
CA VAL A 146 -20.04 2.71 7.53
C VAL A 146 -19.48 3.85 8.36
N LEU A 147 -18.43 3.58 9.14
CA LEU A 147 -17.77 4.60 9.96
C LEU A 147 -16.74 5.34 9.10
N THR A 148 -16.78 6.67 9.07
CA THR A 148 -15.81 7.47 8.31
C THR A 148 -15.36 8.69 9.10
N GLN A 149 -14.10 9.10 8.93
CA GLN A 149 -13.53 10.22 9.68
C GLN A 149 -13.18 11.43 8.80
N PHE A 150 -12.60 11.19 7.62
CA PHE A 150 -12.08 12.25 6.74
C PHE A 150 -12.65 12.15 5.32
N ASN A 151 -12.65 13.27 4.59
CA ASN A 151 -12.84 13.31 3.13
C ASN A 151 -14.04 12.47 2.61
N SER A 152 -15.16 12.50 3.33
CA SER A 152 -16.30 11.59 3.13
C SER A 152 -17.26 11.99 2.01
N ALA A 153 -17.14 13.18 1.41
CA ALA A 153 -18.11 13.65 0.40
C ALA A 153 -18.18 12.73 -0.84
N SER A 154 -17.01 12.28 -1.33
CA SER A 154 -16.94 11.36 -2.48
C SER A 154 -17.43 9.96 -2.12
N LEU A 155 -17.22 9.52 -0.88
CA LEU A 155 -17.71 8.25 -0.32
C LEU A 155 -19.24 8.28 -0.18
N ASN A 156 -19.79 9.29 0.49
CA ASN A 156 -21.22 9.47 0.70
C ASN A 156 -21.98 9.52 -0.63
N ARG A 157 -21.45 10.26 -1.62
CA ARG A 157 -22.04 10.30 -2.96
C ARG A 157 -22.04 8.93 -3.64
N HIS A 158 -20.96 8.16 -3.48
CA HIS A 158 -20.85 6.82 -4.06
C HIS A 158 -21.79 5.83 -3.39
N ILE A 159 -21.83 5.82 -2.06
CA ILE A 159 -22.76 4.97 -1.30
C ILE A 159 -24.20 5.32 -1.68
N ALA A 160 -24.53 6.61 -1.70
CA ALA A 160 -25.89 7.04 -1.97
C ALA A 160 -26.35 6.70 -3.39
N ARG A 161 -25.48 6.89 -4.38
CA ARG A 161 -25.78 6.51 -5.76
C ARG A 161 -25.90 5.00 -5.90
N THR A 162 -24.98 4.24 -5.31
CA THR A 162 -24.90 2.78 -5.53
C THR A 162 -26.01 2.03 -4.79
N TYR A 163 -26.18 2.31 -3.50
CA TYR A 163 -26.94 1.45 -2.58
C TYR A 163 -28.32 2.00 -2.19
N PHE A 164 -28.65 3.28 -2.42
CA PHE A 164 -30.01 3.80 -2.13
C PHE A 164 -30.93 3.91 -3.36
N GLY A 165 -30.39 3.92 -4.59
CA GLY A 165 -31.16 4.31 -5.79
C GLY A 165 -31.39 3.24 -6.87
N ASN A 166 -30.64 2.13 -6.86
CA ASN A 166 -30.49 1.29 -8.06
C ASN A 166 -31.00 -0.15 -7.94
N GLY A 167 -32.11 -0.36 -7.21
CA GLY A 167 -32.78 -1.66 -7.15
C GLY A 167 -32.14 -2.68 -6.19
N ILE A 168 -31.11 -2.30 -5.43
CA ILE A 168 -30.66 -3.05 -4.26
C ILE A 168 -31.68 -2.79 -3.14
N ASN A 169 -32.53 -3.77 -2.85
CA ASN A 169 -33.55 -3.65 -1.81
C ASN A 169 -33.00 -4.16 -0.48
N PHE A 170 -32.82 -3.24 0.48
CA PHE A 170 -32.44 -3.60 1.85
C PHE A 170 -33.63 -4.03 2.72
N GLY A 171 -34.87 -3.96 2.23
CA GLY A 171 -36.06 -4.34 2.98
C GLY A 171 -36.26 -3.47 4.22
N ASP A 172 -36.21 -4.11 5.40
CA ASP A 172 -36.22 -3.46 6.72
C ASP A 172 -34.82 -2.99 7.18
N GLY A 173 -33.78 -3.27 6.38
CA GLY A 173 -32.41 -2.85 6.61
C GLY A 173 -32.08 -1.47 6.04
N PHE A 174 -30.82 -1.08 6.19
CA PHE A 174 -30.29 0.21 5.78
C PHE A 174 -28.76 0.15 5.61
N VAL A 175 -28.24 1.13 4.89
CA VAL A 175 -26.82 1.49 4.89
C VAL A 175 -26.73 2.87 5.51
N GLU A 176 -26.01 3.06 6.61
CA GLU A 176 -25.89 4.37 7.26
C GLU A 176 -24.42 4.76 7.37
N VAL A 177 -24.08 5.95 6.90
CA VAL A 177 -22.72 6.48 7.04
C VAL A 177 -22.64 7.32 8.30
N LEU A 178 -21.85 6.85 9.25
CA LEU A 178 -21.62 7.51 10.53
C LEU A 178 -20.28 8.23 10.47
N ALA A 179 -20.35 9.56 10.32
CA ALA A 179 -19.17 10.40 10.26
C ALA A 179 -18.79 10.92 11.65
N ALA A 180 -17.51 10.91 11.99
CA ALA A 180 -17.02 11.64 13.16
C ALA A 180 -17.35 13.14 12.99
N THR A 181 -18.05 13.75 13.96
CA THR A 181 -18.34 15.18 13.94
C THR A 181 -17.26 15.95 14.69
N GLN A 182 -16.76 17.05 14.10
CA GLN A 182 -16.04 18.06 14.87
C GLN A 182 -17.06 18.75 15.79
N THR A 183 -17.05 18.42 17.07
CA THR A 183 -17.76 19.23 18.06
C THR A 183 -16.90 20.48 18.34
N PRO A 184 -17.44 21.69 18.55
CA PRO A 184 -16.63 22.82 19.03
C PRO A 184 -16.22 22.62 20.51
N GLY A 185 -14.98 22.96 20.89
CA GLY A 185 -14.47 22.89 22.28
C GLY A 185 -13.28 21.94 22.48
N GLU A 186 -12.77 21.78 23.70
CA GLU A 186 -11.67 20.83 24.01
C GLU A 186 -12.07 19.37 23.75
N SER A 187 -13.33 19.01 24.00
CA SER A 187 -13.95 17.73 23.60
C SER A 187 -14.08 17.56 22.08
N GLY A 188 -13.95 18.66 21.34
CA GLY A 188 -14.00 18.76 19.89
C GLY A 188 -12.78 18.29 19.13
N LYS A 189 -11.67 18.07 19.86
CA LYS A 189 -10.40 17.57 19.32
C LYS A 189 -10.38 16.04 19.19
N ASN A 190 -11.41 15.33 19.65
CA ASN A 190 -11.45 13.87 19.70
C ASN A 190 -11.92 13.26 18.38
N TRP A 191 -11.08 13.44 17.36
CA TRP A 191 -11.00 12.58 16.19
C TRP A 191 -10.94 11.10 16.65
N PHE A 192 -11.49 10.15 15.87
CA PHE A 192 -11.34 8.72 16.19
C PHE A 192 -9.88 8.43 16.51
N GLN A 193 -9.64 7.95 17.72
CA GLN A 193 -8.28 7.64 18.19
C GLN A 193 -7.81 6.27 17.68
N GLY A 194 -8.74 5.45 17.20
CA GLY A 194 -8.48 4.15 16.59
C GLY A 194 -9.78 3.43 16.22
N THR A 195 -9.65 2.16 15.82
CA THR A 195 -10.76 1.34 15.32
C THR A 195 -11.83 1.04 16.39
N ALA A 196 -11.42 0.76 17.63
CA ALA A 196 -12.33 0.49 18.75
C ALA A 196 -13.00 1.78 19.26
N ASP A 197 -12.27 2.90 19.28
CA ASP A 197 -12.83 4.21 19.64
C ASP A 197 -13.94 4.63 18.65
N ALA A 198 -13.73 4.41 17.35
CA ALA A 198 -14.74 4.69 16.34
C ALA A 198 -16.06 3.94 16.60
N VAL A 199 -16.00 2.64 16.92
CA VAL A 199 -17.21 1.86 17.25
C VAL A 199 -17.80 2.32 18.58
N ARG A 200 -16.97 2.60 19.59
CA ARG A 200 -17.38 3.05 20.93
C ARG A 200 -18.23 4.31 20.86
N GLN A 201 -17.83 5.30 20.06
CA GLN A 201 -18.56 6.56 19.87
C GLN A 201 -19.98 6.39 19.30
N PHE A 202 -20.23 5.31 18.55
CA PHE A 202 -21.53 5.03 17.94
C PHE A 202 -22.28 3.86 18.57
N THR A 203 -21.87 3.37 19.74
CA THR A 203 -22.60 2.27 20.42
C THR A 203 -24.09 2.57 20.65
N TRP A 204 -24.46 3.85 20.80
CA TRP A 204 -25.84 4.30 20.96
C TRP A 204 -26.75 3.97 19.77
N VAL A 205 -26.22 3.78 18.55
CA VAL A 205 -27.06 3.45 17.37
C VAL A 205 -27.74 2.09 17.54
N PHE A 206 -27.16 1.21 18.33
CA PHE A 206 -27.71 -0.12 18.63
C PHE A 206 -28.76 -0.09 19.76
N GLU A 207 -28.91 1.04 20.46
CA GLU A 207 -29.95 1.24 21.48
C GLU A 207 -31.32 1.58 20.85
N ASP A 208 -31.33 2.01 19.58
CA ASP A 208 -32.55 2.27 18.80
C ASP A 208 -33.43 1.00 18.72
N ALA A 209 -34.75 1.19 18.84
CA ALA A 209 -35.75 0.13 18.80
C ALA A 209 -35.62 -0.77 17.56
N LYS A 210 -35.22 -0.20 16.41
CA LYS A 210 -35.01 -0.93 15.14
C LYS A 210 -33.84 -1.91 15.18
N ASN A 211 -32.89 -1.69 16.09
CA ASN A 211 -31.63 -2.43 16.19
C ASN A 211 -31.59 -3.38 17.38
N ARG A 212 -32.67 -3.46 18.19
CA ARG A 212 -32.73 -4.30 19.39
C ARG A 212 -32.59 -5.79 19.13
N ASN A 213 -33.09 -6.27 17.99
CA ASN A 213 -33.05 -7.69 17.61
C ASN A 213 -31.66 -8.16 17.13
N ILE A 214 -30.68 -7.25 17.03
CA ILE A 214 -29.31 -7.63 16.68
C ILE A 214 -28.71 -8.44 17.84
N GLU A 215 -28.22 -9.63 17.53
CA GLU A 215 -27.54 -10.54 18.46
C GLU A 215 -26.03 -10.53 18.21
N ASN A 216 -25.61 -10.44 16.95
CA ASN A 216 -24.21 -10.50 16.53
C ASN A 216 -23.83 -9.28 15.69
N VAL A 217 -22.62 -8.77 15.91
CA VAL A 217 -22.06 -7.64 15.18
C VAL A 217 -20.80 -8.09 14.46
N VAL A 218 -20.76 -7.89 13.14
CA VAL A 218 -19.57 -8.15 12.31
C VAL A 218 -18.82 -6.84 12.09
N ILE A 219 -17.55 -6.81 12.47
CA ILE A 219 -16.65 -5.68 12.23
C ILE A 219 -15.79 -6.00 11.01
N LEU A 220 -15.81 -5.11 10.01
CA LEU A 220 -15.17 -5.29 8.71
C LEU A 220 -14.16 -4.19 8.43
N CYS A 221 -13.03 -4.57 7.83
CA CYS A 221 -12.07 -3.60 7.30
C CYS A 221 -12.47 -3.11 5.89
N GLY A 222 -12.22 -1.83 5.61
CA GLY A 222 -12.62 -1.16 4.38
C GLY A 222 -11.61 -1.20 3.23
N ASP A 223 -10.45 -1.86 3.39
CA ASP A 223 -9.30 -1.80 2.48
C ASP A 223 -8.69 -3.17 2.14
N HIS A 224 -9.48 -4.25 2.25
CA HIS A 224 -9.06 -5.60 1.88
C HIS A 224 -9.76 -6.09 0.61
N LEU A 225 -9.07 -6.88 -0.20
CA LEU A 225 -9.60 -7.54 -1.40
C LEU A 225 -9.83 -9.03 -1.14
N TYR A 226 -11.09 -9.42 -1.05
CA TYR A 226 -11.52 -10.81 -0.83
C TYR A 226 -13.01 -10.97 -1.14
N ARG A 227 -13.46 -12.22 -1.28
CA ARG A 227 -14.88 -12.58 -1.36
C ARG A 227 -15.19 -13.57 -0.26
N MET A 228 -16.22 -13.29 0.54
CA MET A 228 -16.60 -14.14 1.66
C MET A 228 -18.10 -14.09 1.89
N ASP A 229 -18.70 -15.27 2.11
CA ASP A 229 -20.02 -15.37 2.72
C ASP A 229 -19.86 -15.24 4.23
N TYR A 230 -20.33 -14.13 4.78
CA TYR A 230 -20.23 -13.88 6.22
C TYR A 230 -21.16 -14.79 7.01
N MET A 231 -22.21 -15.36 6.43
CA MET A 231 -23.12 -16.23 7.16
C MET A 231 -22.47 -17.53 7.57
N ASP A 232 -21.55 -18.09 6.78
CA ASP A 232 -20.76 -19.26 7.18
C ASP A 232 -19.86 -18.93 8.38
N PHE A 233 -19.28 -17.74 8.39
CA PHE A 233 -18.44 -17.24 9.48
C PHE A 233 -19.24 -16.97 10.76
N ILE A 234 -20.40 -16.34 10.66
CA ILE A 234 -21.29 -16.08 11.80
C ILE A 234 -21.93 -17.37 12.31
N GLN A 235 -22.29 -18.30 11.41
CA GLN A 235 -22.81 -19.61 11.81
C GLN A 235 -21.75 -20.38 12.61
N SER A 236 -20.49 -20.33 12.17
CA SER A 236 -19.35 -20.90 12.90
C SER A 236 -19.15 -20.28 14.29
N HIS A 237 -19.40 -18.97 14.44
CA HIS A 237 -19.38 -18.25 15.72
C HIS A 237 -20.49 -18.74 16.66
N VAL A 238 -21.73 -18.84 16.16
CA VAL A 238 -22.90 -19.28 16.94
C VAL A 238 -22.84 -20.77 17.28
N ASP A 239 -22.41 -21.63 16.36
CA ASP A 239 -22.28 -23.08 16.60
C ASP A 239 -21.28 -23.40 17.72
N ARG A 240 -20.28 -22.54 17.94
CA ARG A 240 -19.28 -22.65 19.01
C ARG A 240 -19.65 -21.89 20.29
N ASP A 241 -20.75 -21.15 20.28
CA ASP A 241 -21.13 -20.22 21.34
C ASP A 241 -20.00 -19.24 21.73
N ALA A 242 -19.17 -18.86 20.75
CA ALA A 242 -17.99 -18.03 20.99
C ALA A 242 -18.40 -16.61 21.43
N ASP A 243 -17.60 -15.95 22.25
CA ASP A 243 -17.80 -14.54 22.58
C ASP A 243 -17.32 -13.64 21.44
N ILE A 244 -16.20 -14.04 20.82
CA ILE A 244 -15.57 -13.37 19.69
C ILE A 244 -15.11 -14.44 18.71
N THR A 245 -15.26 -14.20 17.40
CA THR A 245 -14.60 -15.01 16.39
C THR A 245 -13.83 -14.13 15.42
N ILE A 246 -12.58 -14.51 15.12
CA ILE A 246 -11.67 -13.78 14.24
C ILE A 246 -11.51 -14.56 12.95
N SER A 247 -11.70 -13.90 11.81
CA SER A 247 -11.36 -14.50 10.52
C SER A 247 -9.84 -14.47 10.31
N CYS A 248 -9.27 -15.61 9.99
CA CYS A 248 -7.83 -15.82 9.91
C CYS A 248 -7.44 -16.49 8.59
N ALA A 249 -6.30 -16.07 8.02
CA ALA A 249 -5.74 -16.63 6.79
C ALA A 249 -4.31 -17.12 7.02
N ALA A 250 -3.90 -18.17 6.30
CA ALA A 250 -2.52 -18.64 6.34
C ALA A 250 -1.64 -17.72 5.48
N VAL A 251 -0.52 -17.25 6.03
CA VAL A 251 0.38 -16.29 5.35
C VAL A 251 1.83 -16.75 5.36
N GLY A 252 2.55 -16.36 4.32
CA GLY A 252 3.99 -16.60 4.20
C GLY A 252 4.82 -15.66 5.07
N GLU A 253 6.06 -16.06 5.35
CA GLU A 253 6.98 -15.34 6.23
C GLU A 253 7.26 -13.90 5.78
N SER A 254 7.33 -13.65 4.47
CA SER A 254 7.67 -12.34 3.90
C SER A 254 6.68 -11.22 4.24
N ARG A 255 5.44 -11.57 4.62
CA ARG A 255 4.37 -10.61 4.93
C ARG A 255 3.78 -10.79 6.33
N ALA A 256 4.23 -11.81 7.07
CA ALA A 256 3.68 -12.13 8.37
C ALA A 256 3.84 -10.98 9.39
N SER A 257 4.91 -10.18 9.27
CA SER A 257 5.14 -9.00 10.12
C SER A 257 4.18 -7.83 9.85
N ASP A 258 3.44 -7.84 8.73
CA ASP A 258 2.50 -6.78 8.37
C ASP A 258 1.15 -6.96 9.08
N TYR A 259 0.92 -8.12 9.71
CA TYR A 259 -0.36 -8.54 10.25
C TYR A 259 -0.32 -8.86 11.74
N GLY A 260 -1.50 -8.90 12.36
CA GLY A 260 -1.68 -9.53 13.68
C GLY A 260 -1.67 -11.05 13.53
N LEU A 261 -0.67 -11.71 14.11
CA LEU A 261 -0.53 -13.17 14.05
C LEU A 261 -1.23 -13.84 15.22
N VAL A 262 -1.75 -15.05 14.99
CA VAL A 262 -2.47 -15.84 15.99
C VAL A 262 -1.91 -17.24 16.13
N LYS A 263 -1.96 -17.77 17.35
CA LYS A 263 -1.83 -19.20 17.62
C LYS A 263 -3.16 -19.77 18.03
N ILE A 264 -3.48 -20.93 17.47
CA ILE A 264 -4.76 -21.59 17.63
C ILE A 264 -4.49 -22.93 18.31
N ASP A 265 -5.30 -23.27 19.30
CA ASP A 265 -5.26 -24.58 19.94
C ASP A 265 -6.03 -25.65 19.14
N ASN A 266 -6.06 -26.87 19.65
CA ASN A 266 -6.70 -28.01 18.96
C ASN A 266 -8.23 -27.88 18.86
N MET A 267 -8.85 -26.99 19.64
CA MET A 267 -10.29 -26.74 19.62
C MET A 267 -10.67 -25.57 18.70
N GLY A 268 -9.68 -24.86 18.14
CA GLY A 268 -9.92 -23.67 17.33
C GLY A 268 -9.90 -22.36 18.13
N ARG A 269 -9.61 -22.41 19.43
CA ARG A 269 -9.52 -21.21 20.28
C ARG A 269 -8.18 -20.51 20.05
N ILE A 270 -8.20 -19.20 20.02
CA ILE A 270 -6.99 -18.39 19.93
C ILE A 270 -6.33 -18.36 21.30
N ALA A 271 -5.12 -18.93 21.40
CA ALA A 271 -4.33 -19.00 22.61
C ALA A 271 -3.37 -17.80 22.75
N GLN A 272 -2.91 -17.25 21.62
CA GLN A 272 -1.98 -16.13 21.60
C GLN A 272 -2.27 -15.22 20.40
N PHE A 273 -2.16 -13.91 20.60
CA PHE A 273 -2.22 -12.90 19.56
C PHE A 273 -1.01 -11.98 19.67
N ALA A 274 -0.36 -11.67 18.55
CA ALA A 274 0.72 -10.69 18.49
C ALA A 274 0.50 -9.76 17.31
N GLU A 275 0.30 -8.47 17.58
CA GLU A 275 0.12 -7.45 16.52
C GLU A 275 1.47 -7.13 15.88
N LYS A 276 1.60 -7.36 14.57
CA LYS A 276 2.77 -6.99 13.73
C LYS A 276 4.12 -7.37 14.36
N PRO A 277 4.33 -8.65 14.72
CA PRO A 277 5.53 -9.07 15.41
C PRO A 277 6.74 -9.06 14.47
N SER A 278 7.92 -8.76 15.01
CA SER A 278 9.18 -8.74 14.28
C SER A 278 10.28 -9.54 14.99
N GLY A 279 11.35 -9.89 14.26
CA GLY A 279 12.51 -10.59 14.82
C GLY A 279 12.19 -11.91 15.52
N ALA A 280 12.61 -12.05 16.78
CA ALA A 280 12.36 -13.26 17.57
C ALA A 280 10.86 -13.48 17.87
N ASN A 281 10.09 -12.41 18.04
CA ASN A 281 8.65 -12.50 18.30
C ASN A 281 7.90 -13.02 17.07
N LEU A 282 8.35 -12.66 15.86
CA LEU A 282 7.79 -13.22 14.63
C LEU A 282 8.02 -14.74 14.60
N LYS A 283 9.26 -15.20 14.77
CA LYS A 283 9.57 -16.63 14.79
C LYS A 283 8.80 -17.40 15.86
N ALA A 284 8.57 -16.79 17.02
CA ALA A 284 7.78 -17.38 18.09
C ALA A 284 6.32 -17.62 17.69
N MET A 285 5.78 -16.90 16.69
CA MET A 285 4.40 -17.03 16.21
C MET A 285 4.21 -18.06 15.08
N GLN A 286 5.25 -18.81 14.72
CA GLN A 286 5.12 -19.91 13.76
C GLN A 286 4.17 -20.99 14.29
N VAL A 287 3.36 -21.54 13.39
CA VAL A 287 2.41 -22.63 13.67
C VAL A 287 2.47 -23.68 12.57
N ASP A 288 2.15 -24.92 12.93
CA ASP A 288 1.98 -25.98 11.94
C ASP A 288 0.59 -25.87 11.31
N THR A 289 0.51 -25.18 10.17
CA THR A 289 -0.75 -25.01 9.44
C THR A 289 -1.26 -26.30 8.81
N SER A 290 -0.50 -27.40 8.80
CA SER A 290 -1.04 -28.70 8.36
C SER A 290 -2.17 -29.19 9.27
N LEU A 291 -2.14 -28.83 10.56
CA LEU A 291 -3.21 -29.09 11.53
C LEU A 291 -4.52 -28.38 11.17
N LEU A 292 -4.45 -27.31 10.37
CA LEU A 292 -5.59 -26.55 9.89
C LEU A 292 -6.11 -27.07 8.53
N GLY A 293 -5.61 -28.21 8.07
CA GLY A 293 -6.03 -28.90 6.85
C GLY A 293 -5.35 -28.43 5.57
N PHE A 294 -4.23 -27.71 5.67
CA PHE A 294 -3.37 -27.37 4.52
C PHE A 294 -2.49 -28.56 4.15
N SER A 295 -2.12 -28.69 2.87
CA SER A 295 -1.16 -29.70 2.44
C SER A 295 0.23 -29.43 3.04
N PRO A 296 1.09 -30.45 3.20
CA PRO A 296 2.45 -30.23 3.73
C PRO A 296 3.29 -29.22 2.95
N GLN A 297 3.01 -29.04 1.65
CA GLN A 297 3.70 -28.09 0.80
C GLN A 297 3.20 -26.65 1.03
N GLU A 298 1.90 -26.46 1.17
CA GLU A 298 1.30 -25.16 1.53
C GLU A 298 1.69 -24.76 2.94
N ALA A 299 1.69 -25.69 3.89
CA ALA A 299 2.03 -25.42 5.28
C ALA A 299 3.47 -24.91 5.44
N ARG A 300 4.41 -25.43 4.64
CA ARG A 300 5.79 -24.92 4.58
C ARG A 300 5.89 -23.53 4.00
N LYS A 301 5.03 -23.17 3.04
CA LYS A 301 5.01 -21.84 2.42
C LYS A 301 4.32 -20.80 3.31
N CYS A 302 3.32 -21.22 4.07
CA CYS A 302 2.53 -20.39 4.95
C CYS A 302 2.61 -20.89 6.40
N PRO A 303 3.75 -20.68 7.10
CA PRO A 303 3.96 -21.16 8.47
C PRO A 303 3.32 -20.24 9.54
N TYR A 304 2.51 -19.26 9.14
CA TYR A 304 1.85 -18.32 10.04
C TYR A 304 0.35 -18.26 9.75
N VAL A 305 -0.41 -17.87 10.76
CA VAL A 305 -1.84 -17.57 10.64
C VAL A 305 -2.04 -16.11 11.06
N ALA A 306 -2.58 -15.31 10.15
CA ALA A 306 -2.82 -13.89 10.34
C ALA A 306 -4.31 -13.60 10.53
N SER A 307 -4.63 -12.67 11.42
CA SER A 307 -5.93 -12.00 11.51
C SER A 307 -6.17 -11.18 10.25
N MET A 308 -7.32 -11.37 9.63
CA MET A 308 -7.75 -10.60 8.46
C MET A 308 -8.37 -9.24 8.86
N GLY A 309 -8.39 -8.87 10.15
CA GLY A 309 -9.07 -7.66 10.61
C GLY A 309 -10.61 -7.73 10.46
N VAL A 310 -11.17 -8.94 10.43
CA VAL A 310 -12.61 -9.21 10.32
C VAL A 310 -13.04 -10.02 11.53
N TYR A 311 -13.99 -9.48 12.29
CA TYR A 311 -14.38 -9.99 13.60
C TYR A 311 -15.89 -10.18 13.69
N VAL A 312 -16.35 -11.22 14.40
CA VAL A 312 -17.74 -11.34 14.87
C VAL A 312 -17.73 -11.24 16.38
N PHE A 313 -18.60 -10.40 16.93
CA PHE A 313 -18.83 -10.29 18.36
C PHE A 313 -20.29 -10.60 18.68
N LYS A 314 -20.53 -11.27 19.81
CA LYS A 314 -21.81 -11.13 20.51
C LYS A 314 -22.02 -9.66 20.87
N LYS A 315 -23.18 -9.09 20.58
CA LYS A 315 -23.48 -7.66 20.81
C LYS A 315 -23.18 -7.23 22.26
N ASP A 316 -23.63 -8.01 23.22
CA ASP A 316 -23.48 -7.67 24.64
C ASP A 316 -22.00 -7.73 25.09
N VAL A 317 -21.23 -8.67 24.54
CA VAL A 317 -19.78 -8.77 24.77
C VAL A 317 -19.08 -7.55 24.21
N LEU A 318 -19.38 -7.14 22.96
CA LEU A 318 -18.80 -5.95 22.34
C LEU A 318 -19.01 -4.71 23.22
N PHE A 319 -20.23 -4.50 23.74
CA PHE A 319 -20.52 -3.33 24.57
C PHE A 319 -19.87 -3.41 25.94
N LYS A 320 -19.83 -4.60 26.54
CA LYS A 320 -19.09 -4.82 27.79
C LYS A 320 -17.62 -4.47 27.64
N LEU A 321 -16.99 -4.92 26.55
CA LEU A 321 -15.59 -4.66 26.25
C LEU A 321 -15.34 -3.16 26.04
N LEU A 322 -16.12 -2.51 25.18
CA LEU A 322 -15.89 -1.11 24.82
C LEU A 322 -16.27 -0.12 25.92
N ARG A 323 -17.39 -0.30 26.64
CA ARG A 323 -17.89 0.70 27.60
C ARG A 323 -17.35 0.51 29.01
N TRP A 324 -17.13 -0.73 29.42
CA TRP A 324 -16.91 -1.06 30.84
C TRP A 324 -15.53 -1.64 31.09
N ARG A 325 -15.10 -2.64 30.30
CA ARG A 325 -13.87 -3.38 30.58
C ARG A 325 -12.61 -2.66 30.10
N TYR A 326 -12.66 -2.06 28.90
CA TYR A 326 -11.54 -1.38 28.25
C TYR A 326 -11.96 0.00 27.67
N PRO A 327 -12.49 0.92 28.50
CA PRO A 327 -13.05 2.20 28.04
C PRO A 327 -12.02 3.14 27.40
N THR A 328 -10.73 2.95 27.71
CA THR A 328 -9.62 3.77 27.21
C THR A 328 -8.90 3.13 26.02
N SER A 329 -9.26 1.90 25.64
CA SER A 329 -8.66 1.24 24.50
C SER A 329 -9.22 1.80 23.20
N ASN A 330 -8.34 2.01 22.25
CA ASN A 330 -8.57 2.70 21.00
C ASN A 330 -8.52 1.78 19.79
N ASP A 331 -7.82 0.64 19.84
CA ASP A 331 -7.68 -0.28 18.70
C ASP A 331 -8.13 -1.72 18.99
N PHE A 332 -8.83 -2.34 18.04
CA PHE A 332 -9.25 -3.73 18.17
C PHE A 332 -8.08 -4.71 18.15
N GLY A 333 -7.18 -4.59 17.18
CA GLY A 333 -6.12 -5.57 16.93
C GLY A 333 -5.02 -5.50 17.98
N SER A 334 -4.54 -4.29 18.32
CA SER A 334 -3.41 -4.15 19.24
C SER A 334 -3.81 -4.16 20.72
N GLU A 335 -5.07 -3.88 21.07
CA GLU A 335 -5.49 -3.71 22.47
C GLU A 335 -6.67 -4.60 22.87
N ILE A 336 -7.83 -4.47 22.23
CA ILE A 336 -9.05 -5.18 22.66
C ILE A 336 -8.93 -6.69 22.51
N ILE A 337 -8.49 -7.18 21.35
CA ILE A 337 -8.40 -8.61 21.05
C ILE A 337 -7.37 -9.31 21.95
N PRO A 338 -6.10 -8.82 22.08
CA PRO A 338 -5.13 -9.42 22.99
C PRO A 338 -5.63 -9.50 24.43
N ALA A 339 -6.33 -8.47 24.90
CA ALA A 339 -6.88 -8.46 26.26
C ALA A 339 -8.08 -9.42 26.40
N ALA A 340 -8.97 -9.47 25.41
CA ALA A 340 -10.15 -10.32 25.43
C ALA A 340 -9.81 -11.82 25.39
N ILE A 341 -8.71 -12.23 24.74
CA ILE A 341 -8.27 -13.64 24.69
C ILE A 341 -8.07 -14.24 26.10
N MET A 342 -7.66 -13.43 27.07
CA MET A 342 -7.42 -13.87 28.44
C MET A 342 -8.72 -14.11 29.23
N GLU A 343 -9.81 -13.45 28.86
CA GLU A 343 -11.04 -13.36 29.67
C GLU A 343 -12.27 -13.95 28.98
N HIS A 344 -12.23 -14.12 27.67
CA HIS A 344 -13.35 -14.51 26.82
C HIS A 344 -13.03 -15.70 25.93
N ASP A 345 -14.06 -16.36 25.42
CA ASP A 345 -13.89 -17.40 24.40
C ASP A 345 -13.71 -16.77 23.01
N VAL A 346 -12.45 -16.68 22.58
CA VAL A 346 -12.06 -16.10 21.30
C VAL A 346 -11.68 -17.22 20.34
N GLN A 347 -12.51 -17.45 19.32
CA GLN A 347 -12.35 -18.52 18.35
C GLN A 347 -11.75 -18.02 17.02
N ALA A 348 -11.01 -18.89 16.33
CA ALA A 348 -10.52 -18.62 14.98
C ALA A 348 -11.44 -19.26 13.93
N TYR A 349 -11.65 -18.53 12.84
CA TYR A 349 -12.28 -19.04 11.62
C TYR A 349 -11.26 -19.02 10.48
N ILE A 350 -10.91 -20.18 9.94
CA ILE A 350 -9.89 -20.28 8.89
C ILE A 350 -10.51 -20.00 7.52
N PHE A 351 -10.21 -18.83 6.98
CA PHE A 351 -10.51 -18.45 5.60
C PHE A 351 -9.44 -19.02 4.66
N ARG A 352 -9.88 -19.62 3.55
CA ARG A 352 -9.02 -20.39 2.63
C ARG A 352 -8.98 -19.86 1.20
N ASP A 353 -9.80 -18.86 0.90
CA ASP A 353 -9.83 -18.24 -0.43
C ASP A 353 -8.89 -17.04 -0.49
N TYR A 354 -8.86 -16.38 -1.65
CA TYR A 354 -8.02 -15.20 -1.87
C TYR A 354 -8.33 -14.07 -0.90
N TRP A 355 -7.30 -13.59 -0.22
CA TRP A 355 -7.33 -12.40 0.61
C TRP A 355 -6.05 -11.60 0.42
N GLU A 356 -6.21 -10.31 0.20
CA GLU A 356 -5.11 -9.36 0.10
C GLU A 356 -5.42 -8.07 0.86
N ASP A 357 -4.51 -7.65 1.73
CA ASP A 357 -4.53 -6.31 2.34
C ASP A 357 -3.97 -5.30 1.33
N ILE A 358 -4.84 -4.43 0.81
CA ILE A 358 -4.51 -3.40 -0.17
C ILE A 358 -4.46 -2.00 0.46
N GLY A 359 -4.17 -1.93 1.75
CA GLY A 359 -4.00 -0.70 2.54
C GLY A 359 -2.64 0.00 2.38
N THR A 360 -1.72 -0.50 1.53
CA THR A 360 -0.44 0.17 1.19
C THR A 360 -0.33 0.39 -0.31
N ILE A 361 0.45 1.39 -0.76
CA ILE A 361 0.62 1.66 -2.19
C ILE A 361 1.15 0.43 -2.95
N LYS A 362 2.15 -0.27 -2.40
CA LYS A 362 2.72 -1.45 -3.03
C LYS A 362 1.69 -2.57 -3.20
N SER A 363 1.01 -2.95 -2.11
CA SER A 363 0.02 -4.03 -2.17
C SER A 363 -1.20 -3.64 -3.01
N PHE A 364 -1.64 -2.38 -2.96
CA PHE A 364 -2.68 -1.85 -3.84
C PHE A 364 -2.30 -1.99 -5.32
N TYR A 365 -1.09 -1.58 -5.69
CA TYR A 365 -0.61 -1.68 -7.06
C TYR A 365 -0.49 -3.15 -7.51
N GLU A 366 0.18 -3.99 -6.73
CA GLU A 366 0.39 -5.40 -7.05
C GLU A 366 -0.93 -6.17 -7.18
N ALA A 367 -1.89 -5.92 -6.28
CA ALA A 367 -3.21 -6.54 -6.35
C ALA A 367 -3.99 -6.11 -7.60
N ASN A 368 -3.93 -4.83 -7.99
CA ASN A 368 -4.54 -4.37 -9.24
C ASN A 368 -3.87 -5.04 -10.46
N MET A 369 -2.53 -5.03 -10.53
CA MET A 369 -1.81 -5.66 -11.64
C MET A 369 -2.08 -7.16 -11.73
N ALA A 370 -2.22 -7.85 -10.60
CA ALA A 370 -2.54 -9.28 -10.55
C ALA A 370 -3.88 -9.63 -11.23
N LEU A 371 -4.83 -8.69 -11.33
CA LEU A 371 -6.11 -8.90 -12.03
C LEU A 371 -5.94 -9.02 -13.55
N THR A 372 -4.84 -8.52 -14.10
CA THR A 372 -4.59 -8.52 -15.55
C THR A 372 -4.01 -9.83 -16.08
N LYS A 373 -3.62 -10.74 -15.19
CA LYS A 373 -3.10 -12.07 -15.54
C LYS A 373 -4.18 -12.91 -16.22
N GLU A 374 -3.77 -13.85 -17.07
CA GLU A 374 -4.67 -14.77 -17.77
C GLU A 374 -5.57 -15.57 -16.80
N SER A 375 -5.00 -16.03 -15.69
CA SER A 375 -5.71 -16.69 -14.60
C SER A 375 -5.44 -15.95 -13.28
N PRO A 376 -6.17 -14.86 -12.99
CA PRO A 376 -5.98 -14.10 -11.77
C PRO A 376 -6.47 -14.93 -10.57
N ALA A 377 -5.83 -14.74 -9.41
CA ALA A 377 -6.24 -15.44 -8.18
C ALA A 377 -7.57 -14.89 -7.61
N PHE A 378 -8.02 -13.73 -8.11
CA PHE A 378 -9.26 -13.08 -7.72
C PHE A 378 -10.04 -12.60 -8.94
N HIS A 379 -11.37 -12.79 -8.90
CA HIS A 379 -12.27 -12.34 -9.95
C HIS A 379 -13.38 -11.46 -9.37
N PHE A 380 -13.52 -10.24 -9.86
CA PHE A 380 -14.67 -9.38 -9.53
C PHE A 380 -15.98 -9.92 -10.12
N TYR A 381 -15.90 -10.65 -11.23
CA TYR A 381 -17.05 -11.29 -11.84
C TYR A 381 -17.35 -12.63 -11.17
N ASP A 382 -18.56 -12.79 -10.65
CA ASP A 382 -19.14 -14.06 -10.26
C ASP A 382 -20.68 -13.96 -10.37
N PRO A 383 -21.33 -14.90 -11.07
CA PRO A 383 -22.76 -14.83 -11.31
C PRO A 383 -23.61 -15.09 -10.06
N LYS A 384 -23.06 -15.71 -9.01
CA LYS A 384 -23.77 -16.00 -7.75
C LYS A 384 -23.57 -14.89 -6.73
N THR A 385 -22.35 -14.36 -6.64
CA THR A 385 -21.97 -13.35 -5.65
C THR A 385 -21.24 -12.18 -6.35
N PRO A 386 -21.96 -11.38 -7.15
CA PRO A 386 -21.35 -10.28 -7.88
C PRO A 386 -20.92 -9.16 -6.92
N PHE A 387 -19.87 -8.43 -7.30
CA PHE A 387 -19.56 -7.15 -6.67
C PHE A 387 -20.40 -6.04 -7.29
N TYR A 388 -21.11 -5.30 -6.45
CA TYR A 388 -21.91 -4.15 -6.83
C TYR A 388 -21.05 -2.88 -6.85
N THR A 389 -21.36 -1.96 -7.74
CA THR A 389 -20.78 -0.61 -7.76
C THR A 389 -21.77 0.36 -8.42
N SER A 390 -21.46 1.65 -8.42
CA SER A 390 -22.33 2.68 -8.98
C SER A 390 -22.56 2.41 -10.48
N PRO A 391 -23.81 2.21 -10.95
CA PRO A 391 -24.10 2.28 -12.37
C PRO A 391 -23.94 3.73 -12.83
N ARG A 392 -23.20 3.92 -13.92
CA ARG A 392 -22.87 5.26 -14.43
C ARG A 392 -23.38 5.54 -15.84
N PHE A 393 -24.01 4.55 -16.48
CA PHE A 393 -24.50 4.63 -17.86
C PHE A 393 -23.46 5.19 -18.85
N LEU A 394 -22.20 4.81 -18.64
CA LEU A 394 -21.12 5.20 -19.54
C LEU A 394 -21.26 4.46 -20.89
N PRO A 395 -20.88 5.10 -22.01
CA PRO A 395 -20.86 4.42 -23.29
C PRO A 395 -19.82 3.28 -23.28
N PRO A 396 -19.95 2.31 -24.20
CA PRO A 396 -18.85 1.38 -24.49
C PRO A 396 -17.57 2.13 -24.84
N THR A 397 -16.43 1.55 -24.49
CA THR A 397 -15.13 2.14 -24.80
C THR A 397 -14.86 2.13 -26.31
N LYS A 398 -14.37 3.27 -26.82
CA LYS A 398 -13.95 3.42 -28.22
C LYS A 398 -12.46 3.15 -28.33
N ILE A 399 -12.09 2.22 -29.22
CA ILE A 399 -10.71 1.80 -29.47
C ILE A 399 -10.43 1.95 -30.97
N ASP A 400 -9.38 2.67 -31.31
CA ASP A 400 -8.98 2.93 -32.70
C ASP A 400 -7.49 2.61 -32.88
N ASN A 401 -7.18 1.60 -33.71
CA ASN A 401 -5.82 1.18 -34.04
C ASN A 401 -4.87 0.94 -32.84
N CYS A 402 -5.39 0.42 -31.72
CA CYS A 402 -4.60 0.17 -30.50
C CYS A 402 -4.06 -1.27 -30.42
N ARG A 403 -2.96 -1.44 -29.68
CA ARG A 403 -2.46 -2.76 -29.22
C ARG A 403 -2.70 -2.91 -27.72
N ILE A 404 -3.51 -3.88 -27.33
CA ILE A 404 -3.87 -4.12 -25.93
C ILE A 404 -3.48 -5.55 -25.57
N LYS A 405 -2.69 -5.73 -24.52
CA LYS A 405 -2.17 -7.02 -24.06
C LYS A 405 -2.17 -7.07 -22.54
N ASP A 406 -2.70 -8.16 -21.97
CA ASP A 406 -2.74 -8.37 -20.51
C ASP A 406 -3.28 -7.13 -19.77
N ALA A 407 -4.44 -6.62 -20.17
CA ALA A 407 -4.94 -5.34 -19.67
C ALA A 407 -6.46 -5.33 -19.49
N ILE A 408 -6.91 -4.52 -18.53
CA ILE A 408 -8.34 -4.29 -18.24
C ILE A 408 -8.69 -2.86 -18.65
N ILE A 409 -9.68 -2.71 -19.54
CA ILE A 409 -10.16 -1.42 -19.99
C ILE A 409 -11.60 -1.21 -19.51
N SER A 410 -11.80 -0.25 -18.61
CA SER A 410 -13.11 0.13 -18.09
C SER A 410 -13.98 0.84 -19.13
N HIS A 411 -15.23 1.10 -18.77
CA HIS A 411 -16.21 1.75 -19.63
C HIS A 411 -15.87 3.21 -19.97
N GLY A 412 -16.36 3.63 -21.13
CA GLY A 412 -16.34 5.03 -21.54
C GLY A 412 -14.96 5.58 -21.87
N CYS A 413 -13.96 4.73 -22.15
CA CYS A 413 -12.63 5.20 -22.51
C CYS A 413 -12.54 5.56 -24.00
N PHE A 414 -11.55 6.39 -24.33
CA PHE A 414 -11.18 6.76 -25.70
C PHE A 414 -9.70 6.46 -25.92
N LEU A 415 -9.41 5.39 -26.65
CA LEU A 415 -8.06 4.94 -26.96
C LEU A 415 -7.78 5.12 -28.45
N ARG A 416 -6.72 5.85 -28.81
CA ARG A 416 -6.33 6.13 -30.20
C ARG A 416 -4.87 5.80 -30.44
N GLU A 417 -4.59 4.89 -31.37
CA GLU A 417 -3.24 4.52 -31.83
C GLU A 417 -2.22 4.36 -30.70
N CYS A 418 -2.62 3.66 -29.63
CA CYS A 418 -1.82 3.51 -28.42
C CYS A 418 -1.53 2.04 -28.10
N THR A 419 -0.51 1.81 -27.28
CA THR A 419 -0.15 0.49 -26.75
C THR A 419 -0.40 0.46 -25.25
N VAL A 420 -1.15 -0.54 -24.79
CA VAL A 420 -1.44 -0.80 -23.38
C VAL A 420 -1.03 -2.23 -23.05
N GLU A 421 -0.03 -2.40 -22.20
CA GLU A 421 0.49 -3.71 -21.76
C GLU A 421 0.45 -3.81 -20.23
N HIS A 422 -0.03 -4.94 -19.68
CA HIS A 422 0.03 -5.22 -18.24
C HIS A 422 -0.47 -4.04 -17.39
N SER A 423 -1.68 -3.56 -17.68
CA SER A 423 -2.19 -2.28 -17.17
C SER A 423 -3.70 -2.28 -16.97
N ILE A 424 -4.18 -1.41 -16.07
CA ILE A 424 -5.61 -1.15 -15.88
C ILE A 424 -5.90 0.29 -16.30
N VAL A 425 -6.88 0.46 -17.19
CA VAL A 425 -7.35 1.77 -17.67
C VAL A 425 -8.75 2.02 -17.13
N GLY A 426 -8.85 2.89 -16.13
CA GLY A 426 -10.09 3.22 -15.42
C GLY A 426 -11.09 4.01 -16.25
N GLU A 427 -12.29 4.20 -15.72
CA GLU A 427 -13.41 4.81 -16.44
C GLU A 427 -13.07 6.19 -17.05
N ARG A 428 -13.67 6.48 -18.21
CA ARG A 428 -13.54 7.79 -18.90
C ARG A 428 -12.11 8.19 -19.31
N SER A 429 -11.16 7.26 -19.22
CA SER A 429 -9.77 7.54 -19.58
C SER A 429 -9.62 7.88 -21.06
N ARG A 430 -8.72 8.82 -21.36
CA ARG A 430 -8.33 9.19 -22.73
C ARG A 430 -6.84 8.97 -22.93
N LEU A 431 -6.48 8.15 -23.91
CA LEU A 431 -5.09 7.96 -24.36
C LEU A 431 -5.00 8.41 -25.82
N ASP A 432 -4.11 9.37 -26.08
CA ASP A 432 -3.92 9.91 -27.43
C ASP A 432 -2.89 9.11 -28.25
N TYR A 433 -2.70 9.51 -29.51
CA TYR A 433 -1.82 8.85 -30.48
C TYR A 433 -0.40 8.62 -29.94
N GLY A 434 0.14 7.43 -30.15
CA GLY A 434 1.53 7.09 -29.78
C GLY A 434 1.76 6.90 -28.28
N VAL A 435 0.70 6.89 -27.45
CA VAL A 435 0.83 6.60 -26.02
C VAL A 435 1.25 5.14 -25.78
N GLU A 436 2.21 4.94 -24.88
CA GLU A 436 2.63 3.63 -24.40
C GLU A 436 2.42 3.55 -22.88
N LEU A 437 1.42 2.77 -22.46
CA LEU A 437 1.22 2.42 -21.05
C LEU A 437 1.71 1.00 -20.79
N LYS A 438 2.58 0.86 -19.80
CA LYS A 438 3.09 -0.44 -19.35
C LYS A 438 3.12 -0.49 -17.84
N ASP A 439 2.73 -1.61 -17.21
CA ASP A 439 2.82 -1.76 -15.75
C ASP A 439 2.14 -0.55 -15.05
N THR A 440 0.91 -0.18 -15.44
CA THR A 440 0.29 1.09 -15.01
C THR A 440 -1.15 0.91 -14.58
N VAL A 441 -1.51 1.51 -13.44
CA VAL A 441 -2.89 1.62 -12.94
C VAL A 441 -3.38 3.05 -13.15
N MET A 442 -4.25 3.28 -14.14
CA MET A 442 -4.90 4.56 -14.36
C MET A 442 -6.29 4.55 -13.75
N LEU A 443 -6.56 5.41 -12.76
CA LEU A 443 -7.84 5.44 -12.03
C LEU A 443 -8.97 6.13 -12.84
N GLY A 444 -8.61 6.87 -13.88
CA GLY A 444 -9.54 7.43 -14.87
C GLY A 444 -9.97 8.87 -14.60
N ALA A 445 -11.19 9.22 -14.99
CA ALA A 445 -11.73 10.57 -14.82
C ALA A 445 -13.19 10.55 -14.30
N ASP A 446 -13.56 11.58 -13.56
CA ASP A 446 -14.90 11.74 -13.02
C ASP A 446 -15.90 12.31 -14.06
N TYR A 447 -15.40 13.00 -15.09
CA TYR A 447 -16.19 13.63 -16.15
C TYR A 447 -15.44 13.65 -17.49
N TYR A 448 -16.17 13.89 -18.57
CA TYR A 448 -15.60 14.11 -19.90
C TYR A 448 -15.35 15.59 -20.16
N GLN A 449 -14.36 15.89 -20.99
CA GLN A 449 -14.23 17.18 -21.64
C GLN A 449 -14.77 17.08 -23.07
N THR A 450 -15.49 18.09 -23.52
CA THR A 450 -15.97 18.17 -24.90
C THR A 450 -14.81 18.41 -25.87
N GLU A 451 -14.99 18.08 -27.14
CA GLU A 451 -13.97 18.33 -28.16
C GLU A 451 -13.63 19.83 -28.28
N SER A 452 -14.62 20.70 -28.11
CA SER A 452 -14.44 22.17 -28.09
C SER A 452 -13.59 22.63 -26.91
N GLU A 453 -13.86 22.12 -25.70
CA GLU A 453 -13.05 22.42 -24.51
C GLU A 453 -11.60 21.93 -24.67
N ILE A 454 -11.41 20.73 -25.22
CA ILE A 454 -10.08 20.17 -25.50
C ILE A 454 -9.35 21.05 -26.52
N ALA A 455 -10.01 21.44 -27.61
CA ALA A 455 -9.42 22.30 -28.64
C ALA A 455 -9.05 23.68 -28.09
N SER A 456 -9.90 24.29 -27.26
CA SER A 456 -9.62 25.58 -26.60
C SER A 456 -8.42 25.48 -25.68
N LEU A 457 -8.34 24.43 -24.84
CA LEU A 457 -7.20 24.22 -23.95
C LEU A 457 -5.90 24.07 -24.73
N LEU A 458 -5.90 23.25 -25.79
CA LEU A 458 -4.72 23.07 -26.63
C LEU A 458 -4.33 24.36 -27.37
N ALA A 459 -5.29 25.16 -27.82
CA ALA A 459 -5.03 26.46 -28.45
C ALA A 459 -4.43 27.49 -27.47
N GLU A 460 -4.79 27.40 -26.19
CA GLU A 460 -4.21 28.19 -25.09
C GLU A 460 -2.87 27.62 -24.57
N GLY A 461 -2.37 26.52 -25.15
CA GLY A 461 -1.14 25.86 -24.70
C GLY A 461 -1.30 25.10 -23.37
N LYS A 462 -2.53 24.75 -22.98
CA LYS A 462 -2.84 23.99 -21.75
C LYS A 462 -3.06 22.51 -22.05
N VAL A 463 -2.81 21.69 -21.03
CA VAL A 463 -2.97 20.24 -21.12
C VAL A 463 -4.42 19.79 -20.75
N PRO A 464 -5.11 19.05 -21.62
CA PRO A 464 -6.42 18.46 -21.32
C PRO A 464 -6.31 17.17 -20.49
N ILE A 465 -7.38 16.76 -19.80
CA ILE A 465 -7.45 15.55 -18.94
C ILE A 465 -7.20 14.29 -19.77
N GLY A 466 -6.33 13.40 -19.27
CA GLY A 466 -5.90 12.18 -19.96
C GLY A 466 -4.42 12.23 -20.30
N VAL A 467 -4.00 11.36 -21.23
CA VAL A 467 -2.60 11.23 -21.64
C VAL A 467 -2.41 11.77 -23.05
N GLY A 468 -1.55 12.78 -23.18
CA GLY A 468 -1.18 13.42 -24.43
C GLY A 468 -0.31 12.53 -25.33
N ARG A 469 -0.08 13.00 -26.56
CA ARG A 469 0.52 12.21 -27.64
C ARG A 469 1.96 11.78 -27.32
N ASN A 470 2.39 10.65 -27.87
CA ASN A 470 3.76 10.11 -27.77
C ASN A 470 4.29 9.94 -26.33
N THR A 471 3.40 9.89 -25.34
CA THR A 471 3.78 9.81 -23.93
C THR A 471 4.00 8.36 -23.51
N LYS A 472 5.08 8.10 -22.78
CA LYS A 472 5.47 6.77 -22.30
C LYS A 472 5.44 6.70 -20.78
N ILE A 473 4.67 5.76 -20.24
CA ILE A 473 4.47 5.63 -18.78
C ILE A 473 4.74 4.19 -18.37
N ARG A 474 5.55 4.01 -17.33
CA ARG A 474 5.86 2.70 -16.76
C ARG A 474 5.89 2.69 -15.24
N ASN A 475 5.37 1.61 -14.65
CA ASN A 475 5.39 1.34 -13.19
C ASN A 475 4.77 2.50 -12.39
N CYS A 476 3.53 2.86 -12.76
CA CYS A 476 2.90 4.10 -12.32
C CYS A 476 1.45 3.89 -11.89
N ILE A 477 1.02 4.70 -10.92
CA ILE A 477 -0.40 4.92 -10.60
C ILE A 477 -0.75 6.33 -11.06
N ILE A 478 -1.73 6.46 -11.95
CA ILE A 478 -2.26 7.74 -12.42
C ILE A 478 -3.60 7.95 -11.74
N ASP A 479 -3.67 8.92 -10.82
CA ASP A 479 -4.91 9.23 -10.10
C ASP A 479 -5.94 9.93 -11.02
N LYS A 480 -7.07 10.35 -10.45
CA LYS A 480 -8.19 10.88 -11.21
C LYS A 480 -7.93 12.25 -11.79
N ASN A 481 -8.50 12.47 -12.97
CA ASN A 481 -8.55 13.79 -13.63
C ASN A 481 -7.16 14.40 -13.89
N VAL A 482 -6.12 13.56 -13.97
CA VAL A 482 -4.75 13.97 -14.29
C VAL A 482 -4.67 14.45 -15.74
N LYS A 483 -3.84 15.47 -15.96
CA LYS A 483 -3.55 16.06 -17.27
C LYS A 483 -2.09 15.81 -17.61
N ILE A 484 -1.80 14.85 -18.47
CA ILE A 484 -0.43 14.55 -18.92
C ILE A 484 -0.25 15.07 -20.34
N GLY A 485 0.76 15.92 -20.51
CA GLY A 485 1.12 16.56 -21.77
C GLY A 485 1.56 15.57 -22.85
N LYS A 486 1.89 16.12 -24.02
CA LYS A 486 2.52 15.34 -25.11
C LYS A 486 4.02 15.16 -24.85
N ASP A 487 4.57 14.12 -25.45
CA ASP A 487 6.00 13.80 -25.41
C ASP A 487 6.51 13.73 -23.96
N VAL A 488 5.74 13.16 -23.02
CA VAL A 488 6.14 12.99 -21.62
C VAL A 488 6.71 11.58 -21.41
N VAL A 489 7.74 11.45 -20.56
CA VAL A 489 8.29 10.13 -20.18
C VAL A 489 8.29 9.97 -18.66
N ILE A 490 7.42 9.10 -18.15
CA ILE A 490 7.28 8.78 -16.73
C ILE A 490 7.85 7.39 -16.49
N VAL A 491 9.12 7.33 -16.09
CA VAL A 491 9.82 6.09 -15.76
C VAL A 491 10.80 6.35 -14.62
N ASN A 492 10.66 5.61 -13.52
CA ASN A 492 11.61 5.63 -12.40
C ASN A 492 12.90 4.83 -12.73
N LYS A 493 13.75 5.38 -13.60
CA LYS A 493 14.95 4.69 -14.09
C LYS A 493 16.00 4.46 -12.99
N ASP A 494 16.08 5.38 -12.04
CA ASP A 494 17.07 5.35 -10.96
C ASP A 494 16.66 4.42 -9.80
N GLY A 495 15.47 3.81 -9.88
CA GLY A 495 15.00 2.86 -8.88
C GLY A 495 14.71 3.49 -7.52
N VAL A 496 14.38 4.79 -7.49
CA VAL A 496 14.10 5.54 -6.25
C VAL A 496 12.94 4.90 -5.51
N GLN A 497 13.10 4.65 -4.22
CA GLN A 497 12.07 3.97 -3.44
C GLN A 497 11.01 4.93 -2.91
N GLU A 498 11.44 6.09 -2.40
CA GLU A 498 10.57 7.07 -1.75
C GLU A 498 10.95 8.48 -2.24
N ALA A 499 9.96 9.25 -2.70
CA ALA A 499 10.18 10.65 -3.09
C ALA A 499 8.90 11.48 -2.94
N ASP A 500 9.06 12.72 -2.49
CA ASP A 500 7.98 13.69 -2.32
C ASP A 500 8.24 14.87 -3.23
N ARG A 501 7.39 15.04 -4.25
CA ARG A 501 7.48 16.12 -5.23
C ARG A 501 6.08 16.68 -5.56
N PRO A 502 5.30 17.14 -4.56
CA PRO A 502 3.95 17.67 -4.77
C PRO A 502 3.92 18.88 -5.72
N GLU A 503 4.98 19.68 -5.75
CA GLU A 503 5.15 20.81 -6.67
C GLU A 503 5.24 20.39 -8.14
N LEU A 504 5.76 19.18 -8.39
CA LEU A 504 5.79 18.54 -9.71
C LEU A 504 4.58 17.59 -9.91
N GLY A 505 3.67 17.52 -8.95
CA GLY A 505 2.42 16.76 -9.04
C GLY A 505 2.57 15.24 -8.86
N PHE A 506 3.66 14.75 -8.27
CA PHE A 506 3.86 13.31 -8.06
C PHE A 506 4.54 12.94 -6.74
N TYR A 507 4.40 11.66 -6.40
CA TYR A 507 5.13 10.99 -5.32
C TYR A 507 5.73 9.69 -5.83
N ILE A 508 6.73 9.17 -5.13
CA ILE A 508 7.18 7.78 -5.29
C ILE A 508 7.05 7.08 -3.94
N ARG A 509 6.41 5.91 -3.94
CA ARG A 509 6.28 5.02 -2.79
C ARG A 509 6.65 3.61 -3.21
N SER A 510 7.55 2.96 -2.48
CA SER A 510 8.03 1.60 -2.79
C SER A 510 8.44 1.40 -4.27
N GLY A 511 9.06 2.41 -4.88
CA GLY A 511 9.50 2.36 -6.27
C GLY A 511 8.42 2.68 -7.32
N ILE A 512 7.16 2.86 -6.91
CA ILE A 512 6.02 3.12 -7.79
C ILE A 512 5.76 4.63 -7.85
N THR A 513 5.73 5.20 -9.05
CA THR A 513 5.42 6.62 -9.26
C THR A 513 3.91 6.84 -9.20
N ILE A 514 3.44 7.77 -8.38
CA ILE A 514 2.03 8.14 -8.26
C ILE A 514 1.83 9.57 -8.72
N ILE A 515 1.07 9.79 -9.80
CA ILE A 515 0.67 11.12 -10.26
C ILE A 515 -0.61 11.53 -9.56
N MET A 516 -0.59 12.68 -8.89
CA MET A 516 -1.64 13.12 -7.96
C MET A 516 -2.95 13.51 -8.66
N GLU A 517 -4.07 13.39 -7.95
CA GLU A 517 -5.38 13.84 -8.44
C GLU A 517 -5.32 15.28 -8.97
N LYS A 518 -5.79 15.50 -10.21
CA LYS A 518 -5.81 16.80 -10.90
C LYS A 518 -4.43 17.44 -11.16
N ALA A 519 -3.33 16.71 -10.99
CA ALA A 519 -2.01 17.19 -11.37
C ALA A 519 -1.94 17.45 -12.89
N THR A 520 -1.13 18.44 -13.25
CA THR A 520 -0.75 18.70 -14.64
C THR A 520 0.74 18.39 -14.80
N ILE A 521 1.07 17.51 -15.74
CA ILE A 521 2.44 17.27 -16.19
C ILE A 521 2.55 17.92 -17.56
N GLU A 522 3.39 18.95 -17.68
CA GLU A 522 3.50 19.77 -18.89
C GLU A 522 4.14 19.00 -20.07
N ASP A 523 3.94 19.54 -21.27
CA ASP A 523 4.47 19.00 -22.51
C ASP A 523 6.00 18.88 -22.49
N GLY A 524 6.53 17.81 -23.08
CA GLY A 524 7.97 17.67 -23.31
C GLY A 524 8.80 17.50 -22.04
N MET A 525 8.17 17.18 -20.90
CA MET A 525 8.84 16.73 -19.68
C MET A 525 9.43 15.31 -19.92
N ILE A 526 10.37 15.23 -20.86
CA ILE A 526 11.13 14.05 -21.24
C ILE A 526 12.28 13.93 -20.26
N GLY A 527 12.03 13.20 -19.16
CA GLY A 527 13.10 12.70 -18.33
C GLY A 527 13.51 13.59 -17.16
N GLU A 528 12.79 14.65 -16.80
CA GLU A 528 12.97 15.23 -15.45
C GLU A 528 12.53 14.22 -14.38
N LEU A 529 11.41 13.53 -14.51
CA LEU A 529 11.07 12.46 -13.53
C LEU A 529 12.07 11.30 -13.47
N ALA A 530 12.98 11.16 -14.45
CA ALA A 530 14.04 10.16 -14.49
C ALA A 530 15.46 10.73 -14.31
N LYS A 531 15.62 12.06 -14.17
CA LYS A 531 16.91 12.77 -13.97
C LYS A 531 16.86 13.76 -12.80
N SER A 532 15.68 14.13 -12.31
CA SER A 532 15.46 14.95 -11.11
C SER A 532 15.98 14.26 -9.85
N PHE A 533 16.27 12.95 -9.92
CA PHE A 533 16.95 12.24 -8.85
C PHE A 533 18.47 12.38 -8.86
N LEU A 534 19.06 12.95 -9.92
CA LEU A 534 20.48 13.27 -9.98
C LEU A 534 20.82 14.67 -9.45
N TRP A 535 19.83 15.55 -9.23
CA TRP A 535 20.09 16.98 -8.96
C TRP A 535 19.36 17.56 -7.74
N ASP A 536 18.81 16.76 -6.83
CA ASP A 536 18.12 17.28 -5.63
C ASP A 536 18.69 16.74 -4.32
N SER A 537 19.98 16.97 -4.11
CA SER A 537 20.55 17.04 -2.76
C SER A 537 21.36 18.33 -2.62
N PHE A 538 20.85 19.45 -3.14
CA PHE A 538 21.43 20.75 -2.82
C PHE A 538 20.85 21.20 -1.48
N CYS A 539 21.69 21.22 -0.44
CA CYS A 539 21.43 22.01 0.76
C CYS A 539 21.96 23.43 0.49
N PRO A 540 21.17 24.37 -0.05
CA PRO A 540 21.65 25.72 -0.28
C PRO A 540 21.97 26.36 1.07
N VAL A 541 23.05 27.14 1.09
CA VAL A 541 23.49 27.87 2.27
C VAL A 541 23.15 29.34 2.09
N ARG A 542 22.76 30.00 3.16
CA ARG A 542 22.38 31.41 3.17
C ARG A 542 23.58 32.27 3.49
N LEU A 543 23.53 33.55 3.13
CA LEU A 543 24.55 34.52 3.54
C LEU A 543 24.71 34.62 5.07
N ASP A 544 23.65 34.34 5.83
CA ASP A 544 23.70 34.38 7.30
C ASP A 544 24.24 33.09 7.93
N ASP A 545 24.36 32.01 7.14
CA ASP A 545 24.91 30.75 7.63
C ASP A 545 26.44 30.84 7.69
N THR A 546 27.04 30.05 8.59
CA THR A 546 28.48 30.15 8.87
C THR A 546 29.32 29.23 7.98
N LEU A 547 30.62 29.50 7.87
CA LEU A 547 31.55 28.62 7.14
C LEU A 547 31.54 27.18 7.72
N PHE A 548 31.32 27.02 9.02
CA PHE A 548 31.15 25.72 9.66
C PHE A 548 29.94 24.94 9.14
N HIS A 549 28.83 25.61 8.83
CA HIS A 549 27.67 24.97 8.22
C HIS A 549 28.01 24.42 6.83
N VAL A 550 28.77 25.17 6.02
CA VAL A 550 29.23 24.71 4.69
C VAL A 550 30.16 23.49 4.83
N LEU A 551 31.09 23.53 5.77
CA LEU A 551 32.02 22.43 6.06
C LEU A 551 31.28 21.15 6.48
N LEU A 552 30.27 21.27 7.35
CA LEU A 552 29.43 20.15 7.77
C LEU A 552 28.66 19.53 6.60
N LEU A 553 28.12 20.36 5.70
CA LEU A 553 27.40 19.88 4.52
C LEU A 553 28.32 19.12 3.55
N LEU A 554 29.50 19.67 3.27
CA LEU A 554 30.52 19.02 2.42
C LEU A 554 31.10 17.75 3.08
N SER A 555 31.13 17.67 4.40
CA SER A 555 31.66 16.50 5.13
C SER A 555 30.64 15.38 5.30
N LYS A 556 29.35 15.70 5.52
CA LYS A 556 28.28 14.71 5.73
C LYS A 556 27.67 14.19 4.44
N HIS A 557 27.73 14.97 3.36
CA HIS A 557 27.16 14.64 2.07
C HIS A 557 28.27 14.66 1.01
N PRO A 558 28.25 13.78 -0.01
CA PRO A 558 29.25 13.75 -1.08
C PRO A 558 29.05 14.89 -2.08
N LEU A 559 29.02 16.13 -1.58
CA LEU A 559 28.80 17.34 -2.36
C LEU A 559 30.15 17.98 -2.72
N GLN A 560 30.33 18.33 -3.98
CA GLN A 560 31.53 19.07 -4.44
C GLN A 560 31.30 20.58 -4.48
N VAL A 561 30.05 21.02 -4.50
CA VAL A 561 29.65 22.42 -4.66
C VAL A 561 28.39 22.70 -3.82
N VAL A 562 28.36 23.86 -3.16
CA VAL A 562 27.24 24.34 -2.34
C VAL A 562 26.75 25.69 -2.86
N PRO A 563 25.49 25.81 -3.34
CA PRO A 563 24.96 27.09 -3.80
C PRO A 563 24.64 28.04 -2.63
N VAL A 564 24.90 29.33 -2.83
CA VAL A 564 24.60 30.40 -1.87
C VAL A 564 23.41 31.23 -2.35
N ILE A 565 22.41 31.47 -1.49
CA ILE A 565 21.16 32.19 -1.83
C ILE A 565 20.91 33.46 -0.98
N GLU A 566 20.25 34.47 -1.57
CA GLU A 566 19.87 35.74 -0.90
C GLU A 566 18.35 35.83 -0.65
N ARG A 567 17.90 36.46 0.45
CA ARG A 567 16.48 36.69 0.76
C ARG A 567 15.95 37.97 0.10
N PRO A 568 14.66 38.02 -0.34
CA PRO A 568 13.59 37.01 -0.21
C PRO A 568 13.35 36.15 -1.46
N ASP A 569 14.07 36.37 -2.57
CA ASP A 569 13.71 35.78 -3.87
C ASP A 569 14.37 34.42 -4.17
N SER A 570 15.08 33.82 -3.20
CA SER A 570 15.80 32.53 -3.34
C SER A 570 16.74 32.46 -4.55
N LYS A 571 17.26 33.61 -4.98
CA LYS A 571 18.19 33.71 -6.12
C LYS A 571 19.56 33.18 -5.70
N VAL A 572 20.13 32.27 -6.48
CA VAL A 572 21.52 31.83 -6.32
C VAL A 572 22.44 33.00 -6.69
N ILE A 573 23.24 33.43 -5.73
CA ILE A 573 24.19 34.54 -5.87
C ILE A 573 25.63 34.06 -6.07
N GLY A 574 25.90 32.77 -5.88
CA GLY A 574 27.18 32.14 -6.17
C GLY A 574 27.30 30.73 -5.58
N PHE A 575 28.50 30.17 -5.59
CA PHE A 575 28.76 28.79 -5.17
C PHE A 575 30.03 28.69 -4.34
N VAL A 576 30.01 27.86 -3.30
CA VAL A 576 31.22 27.47 -2.55
C VAL A 576 31.62 26.07 -2.98
N THR A 577 32.82 25.93 -3.55
CA THR A 577 33.34 24.63 -3.98
C THR A 577 34.15 23.98 -2.86
N GLN A 578 34.14 22.65 -2.80
CA GLN A 578 34.94 21.88 -1.85
C GLN A 578 36.44 22.22 -1.98
N ASN A 579 36.92 22.44 -3.20
CA ASN A 579 38.30 22.85 -3.46
C ASN A 579 38.62 24.25 -2.90
N ALA A 580 37.70 25.21 -2.98
CA ALA A 580 37.90 26.54 -2.39
C ALA A 580 38.03 26.47 -0.86
N VAL A 581 37.23 25.62 -0.21
CA VAL A 581 37.31 25.37 1.23
C VAL A 581 38.62 24.66 1.60
N ILE A 582 39.07 23.70 0.80
CA ILE A 582 40.36 23.02 1.01
C ILE A 582 41.52 24.01 0.87
N GLN A 583 41.53 24.85 -0.17
CA GLN A 583 42.55 25.89 -0.35
C GLN A 583 42.56 26.89 0.81
N LEU A 584 41.40 27.21 1.37
CA LEU A 584 41.28 28.04 2.58
C LEU A 584 41.91 27.33 3.79
N LEU A 585 41.61 26.05 4.02
CA LEU A 585 42.17 25.28 5.13
C LEU A 585 43.67 25.04 5.01
N LEU A 586 44.19 24.79 3.80
CA LEU A 586 45.62 24.57 3.53
C LEU A 586 46.47 25.83 3.72
N ARG A 587 45.86 27.01 3.69
CA ARG A 587 46.55 28.30 3.90
C ARG A 587 46.55 28.74 5.37
N SER A 588 45.94 27.96 6.26
CA SER A 588 45.70 28.35 7.63
C SER A 588 46.55 27.56 8.62
N ASP A 589 47.35 28.27 9.42
CA ASP A 589 48.20 27.67 10.44
C ASP A 589 47.51 27.65 11.81
N GLY A 590 47.35 26.45 12.38
CA GLY A 590 46.91 26.25 13.78
C GLY A 590 45.39 26.19 14.01
N LEU A 591 44.99 25.75 15.21
CA LEU A 591 43.59 25.56 15.61
C LEU A 591 42.89 26.87 15.99
N GLU A 592 43.63 27.88 16.47
CA GLU A 592 43.07 29.18 16.88
C GLU A 592 42.43 29.93 15.70
N TRP A 593 42.94 29.71 14.49
CA TRP A 593 42.37 30.22 13.24
C TRP A 593 40.93 29.71 13.01
N PHE A 594 40.69 28.42 13.29
CA PHE A 594 39.43 27.74 12.98
C PHE A 594 38.32 28.26 13.90
N ASP A 595 38.64 28.43 15.18
CA ASP A 595 37.73 28.99 16.19
C ASP A 595 37.30 30.42 15.85
N GLY A 596 38.15 31.21 15.17
CA GLY A 596 37.84 32.59 14.78
C GLY A 596 37.02 32.77 13.51
N ILE A 597 36.88 31.73 12.67
CA ILE A 597 36.28 31.82 11.32
C ILE A 597 35.12 30.83 11.10
N ALA A 598 35.09 29.71 11.81
CA ALA A 598 34.01 28.73 11.75
C ALA A 598 32.63 29.35 12.04
N ASP A 599 32.58 30.32 12.96
CA ASP A 599 31.35 30.98 13.41
C ASP A 599 31.02 32.27 12.66
N LYS A 600 31.85 32.70 11.71
CA LYS A 600 31.57 33.90 10.90
C LYS A 600 30.54 33.59 9.82
N PRO A 601 29.51 34.45 9.63
CA PRO A 601 28.53 34.29 8.57
C PRO A 601 29.17 34.53 7.20
N LEU A 602 28.67 33.85 6.16
CA LEU A 602 29.14 34.02 4.78
C LEU A 602 29.01 35.47 4.27
N SER A 603 28.12 36.27 4.85
CA SER A 603 27.91 37.69 4.58
C SER A 603 29.12 38.55 4.94
N GLU A 604 29.86 38.22 6.01
CA GLU A 604 31.07 38.95 6.41
C GLU A 604 32.20 38.75 5.42
N PHE A 605 32.23 37.60 4.75
CA PHE A 605 33.17 37.39 3.67
C PHE A 605 32.88 38.32 2.50
N ARG A 606 31.64 38.82 2.27
CA ARG A 606 31.25 39.64 1.10
C ARG A 606 31.81 41.09 1.08
N SER A 607 32.33 41.63 2.19
CA SER A 607 32.57 43.08 2.34
C SER A 607 34.03 43.51 2.15
N LYS A 608 34.39 43.93 0.92
CA LYS A 608 35.35 45.04 0.62
C LYS A 608 35.44 45.25 -0.91
N SER A 609 34.41 45.85 -1.48
CA SER A 609 34.46 46.45 -2.83
C SER A 609 33.89 47.87 -2.79
N SER A 610 34.51 48.76 -2.01
CA SER A 610 34.41 50.21 -2.20
C SER A 610 35.43 50.94 -1.33
N ARG A 611 36.48 51.50 -1.95
CA ARG A 611 37.21 52.75 -1.61
C ARG A 611 38.62 52.70 -2.18
N LEU A 612 38.75 53.06 -3.45
CA LEU A 612 39.92 53.79 -3.95
C LEU A 612 39.60 55.27 -3.80
N ASN A 613 40.21 55.94 -2.81
CA ASN A 613 40.65 57.34 -2.92
C ASN A 613 41.44 57.76 -1.65
N GLY A 614 42.74 58.02 -1.90
CA GLY A 614 43.79 58.74 -1.17
C GLY A 614 43.63 59.20 0.29
N GLY A 615 44.69 58.96 1.07
CA GLY A 615 45.04 59.76 2.25
C GLY A 615 45.92 59.00 3.26
N CYS A 616 47.18 59.42 3.40
CA CYS A 616 48.15 58.97 4.41
C CYS A 616 47.59 58.96 5.84
N GLU A 617 47.90 57.92 6.64
CA GLU A 617 48.78 58.03 7.82
C GLU A 617 49.00 56.69 8.56
N SER A 618 50.25 56.54 9.01
CA SER A 618 50.97 55.56 9.84
C SER A 618 50.31 54.36 10.59
N ARG A 619 50.90 53.18 10.30
CA ARG A 619 51.44 52.10 11.17
C ARG A 619 50.55 51.43 12.26
N ASN A 620 50.17 50.18 11.99
CA ASN A 620 50.66 48.99 12.70
C ASN A 620 50.55 47.76 11.78
N GLN A 621 51.62 46.96 11.67
CA GLN A 621 51.68 45.76 10.85
C GLN A 621 51.02 44.58 11.60
N GLU A 622 49.78 44.25 11.23
CA GLU A 622 49.26 42.88 11.28
C GLU A 622 49.28 42.34 9.85
N ALA A 623 49.74 41.10 9.68
CA ALA A 623 49.78 40.44 8.38
C ALA A 623 48.36 40.35 7.80
N ASP A 624 48.13 41.09 6.72
CA ASP A 624 46.85 41.24 6.03
C ASP A 624 46.53 39.94 5.24
N TRP A 625 45.87 38.98 5.88
CA TRP A 625 45.37 37.74 5.27
C TRP A 625 43.99 37.94 4.64
N THR A 626 43.85 38.88 3.71
CA THR A 626 42.56 39.17 3.05
C THR A 626 42.43 38.45 1.70
N LEU A 627 42.02 37.17 1.76
CA LEU A 627 41.36 36.52 0.62
C LEU A 627 39.98 37.18 0.46
N THR A 628 39.70 37.80 -0.68
CA THR A 628 38.46 38.58 -0.81
C THR A 628 37.27 37.66 -1.05
N ALA A 629 36.22 37.81 -0.26
CA ALA A 629 34.81 37.71 -0.65
C ALA A 629 34.42 37.00 -1.95
N ALA A 630 34.72 37.70 -3.05
CA ALA A 630 34.28 37.39 -4.38
C ALA A 630 35.10 36.25 -4.98
N GLU A 631 36.34 36.07 -4.53
CA GLU A 631 37.20 34.95 -4.91
C GLU A 631 36.70 33.65 -4.27
N PHE A 632 36.25 33.68 -3.01
CA PHE A 632 35.73 32.48 -2.33
C PHE A 632 34.43 31.94 -2.95
N ILE A 633 33.60 32.83 -3.51
CA ILE A 633 32.28 32.51 -4.09
C ILE A 633 32.34 32.25 -5.63
N HIS A 634 33.49 32.51 -6.27
CA HIS A 634 33.68 32.33 -7.73
C HIS A 634 34.97 31.61 -8.17
N ILE A 635 35.58 30.74 -7.34
CA ILE A 635 36.66 29.87 -7.81
C ILE A 635 36.11 28.81 -8.79
N GLU A 636 36.07 29.15 -10.08
CA GLU A 636 36.27 28.18 -11.17
C GLU A 636 37.77 28.00 -11.36
N THR A 637 38.33 26.90 -10.84
CA THR A 637 39.73 26.57 -11.09
C THR A 637 39.85 25.74 -12.37
N SER A 638 40.20 26.44 -13.44
CA SER A 638 40.85 25.87 -14.61
C SER A 638 42.26 25.40 -14.24
N LYS A 639 42.42 24.12 -13.88
CA LYS A 639 43.65 23.31 -14.06
C LYS A 639 43.43 21.86 -13.58
N PRO A 640 43.45 20.86 -14.48
CA PRO A 640 43.52 19.45 -14.11
C PRO A 640 45.00 19.13 -13.88
N ASP A 641 45.39 18.80 -12.66
CA ASP A 641 46.61 18.05 -12.27
C ASP A 641 46.89 18.34 -10.79
N ALA A 642 46.18 17.62 -9.91
CA ALA A 642 46.56 17.49 -8.51
C ALA A 642 46.26 16.06 -8.05
N ASP A 643 47.24 15.49 -7.38
CA ASP A 643 47.48 14.09 -7.07
C ASP A 643 46.34 13.39 -6.29
N SER A 644 45.86 12.23 -6.76
CA SER A 644 44.74 11.45 -6.18
C SER A 644 45.02 10.86 -4.78
N THR A 645 46.24 11.05 -4.27
CA THR A 645 46.69 10.59 -2.96
C THR A 645 46.22 11.48 -1.81
N ILE A 646 45.85 12.74 -2.09
CA ILE A 646 45.48 13.74 -1.07
C ILE A 646 44.03 13.56 -0.57
N GLU A 647 43.12 12.97 -1.37
CA GLU A 647 41.73 12.72 -0.93
C GLU A 647 41.62 11.64 0.17
N ARG A 648 42.57 10.72 0.27
CA ARG A 648 42.52 9.59 1.23
C ARG A 648 42.99 9.96 2.64
N GLU A 649 43.75 11.03 2.81
CA GLU A 649 44.25 11.47 4.14
C GLU A 649 43.35 12.53 4.81
N ILE A 650 42.48 13.21 4.05
CA ILE A 650 41.61 14.28 4.56
C ILE A 650 40.43 13.73 5.40
N GLY A 651 39.88 12.57 5.03
CA GLY A 651 38.86 11.89 5.84
C GLY A 651 39.39 11.43 7.21
N ALA A 652 40.68 11.08 7.28
CA ALA A 652 41.37 10.73 8.52
C ALA A 652 41.62 11.95 9.41
N LEU A 653 41.98 13.10 8.83
CA LEU A 653 42.17 14.37 9.56
C LEU A 653 40.88 14.91 10.18
N LEU A 654 39.75 14.84 9.44
CA LEU A 654 38.44 15.25 9.96
C LEU A 654 37.93 14.30 11.06
N SER A 655 38.20 13.00 10.92
CA SER A 655 37.87 12.00 11.94
C SER A 655 38.75 12.12 13.19
N ALA A 656 40.05 12.42 13.03
CA ALA A 656 40.99 12.64 14.13
C ALA A 656 40.71 13.95 14.89
N GLY A 657 40.27 15.00 14.19
CA GLY A 657 39.80 16.24 14.80
C GLY A 657 38.52 16.03 15.63
N ALA A 658 37.56 15.25 15.11
CA ALA A 658 36.33 14.90 15.82
C ALA A 658 36.59 14.03 17.07
N LEU A 659 37.56 13.11 17.02
CA LEU A 659 37.97 12.27 18.15
C LEU A 659 38.72 13.04 19.26
N ARG A 660 39.44 14.12 18.92
CA ARG A 660 40.16 14.95 19.90
C ARG A 660 39.26 16.00 20.59
N MET A 661 38.13 16.34 19.97
CA MET A 661 37.14 17.31 20.50
C MET A 661 36.07 16.71 21.43
N ARG A 662 36.07 15.39 21.66
CA ARG A 662 35.20 14.75 22.67
C ARG A 662 36.00 13.80 23.57
N ASN A 663 36.68 14.38 24.55
CA ASN A 663 36.47 14.08 25.97
C ASN A 663 37.74 14.40 26.77
N SER A 664 37.61 15.27 27.76
CA SER A 664 38.43 15.24 28.98
C SER A 664 38.09 14.00 29.80
N PHE A 665 38.38 12.79 29.31
CA PHE A 665 38.34 11.54 30.08
C PHE A 665 39.41 10.55 29.59
N LEU A 666 40.32 10.17 30.48
CA LEU A 666 41.25 9.06 30.32
C LEU A 666 40.50 7.71 30.36
N PRO A 667 40.77 6.74 29.47
CA PRO A 667 40.22 5.40 29.59
C PRO A 667 40.98 4.58 30.64
N ARG A 668 40.24 3.89 31.51
CA ARG A 668 40.74 2.78 32.34
C ARG A 668 40.46 1.45 31.63
N MET A 669 41.51 0.63 31.56
CA MET A 669 41.62 -0.67 30.88
C MET A 669 41.28 -1.80 31.86
N ASP A 670 40.00 -2.14 32.00
CA ASP A 670 39.57 -3.25 32.86
C ASP A 670 38.31 -3.94 32.30
N GLN A 671 38.51 -4.74 31.24
CA GLN A 671 37.65 -5.83 30.70
C GLN A 671 36.43 -5.43 29.80
N PRO A 672 35.86 -6.37 29.00
CA PRO A 672 36.23 -6.54 27.59
C PRO A 672 35.10 -6.16 26.60
N ALA A 673 35.50 -5.82 25.38
CA ALA A 673 34.61 -5.65 24.23
C ALA A 673 34.07 -7.00 23.72
N THR A 674 32.74 -7.10 23.60
CA THR A 674 32.00 -8.32 23.25
C THR A 674 31.74 -8.49 21.73
N GLY A 675 32.78 -8.27 20.92
CA GLY A 675 32.85 -8.65 19.49
C GLY A 675 32.12 -7.72 18.50
N LEU A 676 32.19 -7.93 17.18
CA LEU A 676 33.26 -8.38 16.28
C LEU A 676 32.82 -7.88 14.87
N LEU A 677 33.63 -7.08 14.18
CA LEU A 677 33.37 -6.73 12.78
C LEU A 677 33.94 -7.83 11.89
N THR A 678 33.15 -8.35 10.95
CA THR A 678 33.58 -9.51 10.16
C THR A 678 34.30 -9.07 8.89
N VAL A 679 35.18 -9.94 8.39
CA VAL A 679 35.95 -9.73 7.15
C VAL A 679 35.04 -9.46 5.94
N ARG A 680 33.77 -9.89 5.98
CA ARG A 680 32.76 -9.54 4.97
C ARG A 680 32.47 -8.03 4.94
N ASP A 681 32.42 -7.39 6.09
CA ASP A 681 32.14 -5.96 6.24
C ASP A 681 33.28 -5.13 5.66
N MET A 682 34.52 -5.62 5.77
CA MET A 682 35.69 -5.00 5.14
C MET A 682 35.77 -5.23 3.62
N ILE A 683 35.37 -6.40 3.12
CA ILE A 683 35.45 -6.72 1.68
C ILE A 683 34.41 -5.94 0.86
N ILE A 684 33.21 -5.70 1.41
CA ILE A 684 32.16 -4.90 0.74
C ILE A 684 32.60 -3.44 0.57
N GLN A 685 33.37 -2.91 1.51
CA GLN A 685 33.65 -1.48 1.58
C GLN A 685 34.85 -1.05 0.70
N PHE A 686 35.68 -1.98 0.22
CA PHE A 686 36.95 -1.65 -0.42
C PHE A 686 37.26 -2.39 -1.74
N ALA A 687 36.33 -3.11 -2.35
CA ALA A 687 36.56 -3.72 -3.67
C ALA A 687 36.05 -2.84 -4.84
N PRO A 688 36.90 -2.42 -5.81
CA PRO A 688 36.47 -1.69 -7.00
C PRO A 688 35.98 -2.62 -8.14
N PRO A 689 35.17 -2.11 -9.09
CA PRO A 689 34.64 -2.90 -10.20
C PRO A 689 35.60 -2.95 -11.42
N CYS A 690 35.67 -4.16 -11.99
CA CYS A 690 36.02 -4.56 -13.37
C CYS A 690 37.49 -4.84 -13.73
N GLY A 691 37.76 -6.13 -13.97
CA GLY A 691 38.77 -6.67 -14.88
C GLY A 691 38.54 -8.17 -15.06
N ASP A 692 38.20 -8.60 -16.27
CA ASP A 692 37.88 -10.01 -16.54
C ASP A 692 39.09 -10.94 -16.31
N SER A 693 38.74 -12.13 -15.90
CA SER A 693 39.48 -13.24 -15.31
C SER A 693 40.55 -13.88 -16.19
N SER A 694 41.80 -13.93 -15.71
CA SER A 694 42.71 -15.10 -15.79
C SER A 694 44.11 -14.75 -15.24
N ILE A 695 44.80 -15.78 -14.76
CA ILE A 695 46.22 -15.85 -14.35
C ILE A 695 46.49 -15.62 -12.84
N HIS A 696 47.23 -16.60 -12.31
CA HIS A 696 47.50 -16.96 -10.92
C HIS A 696 48.08 -15.88 -10.00
N GLY A 697 47.58 -15.85 -8.76
CA GLY A 697 48.39 -15.82 -7.54
C GLY A 697 48.87 -14.45 -7.04
N CYS A 698 48.36 -14.06 -5.88
CA CYS A 698 49.03 -13.28 -4.82
C CYS A 698 50.01 -12.17 -5.27
N GLY A 699 49.51 -10.94 -5.38
CA GLY A 699 50.38 -9.76 -5.58
C GLY A 699 50.02 -8.57 -4.69
N PHE A 700 48.73 -8.28 -4.55
CA PHE A 700 48.34 -7.02 -3.90
C PHE A 700 48.48 -7.04 -2.37
N PHE A 701 48.09 -8.14 -1.72
CA PHE A 701 48.06 -8.21 -0.25
C PHE A 701 49.44 -8.42 0.38
N GLU A 702 50.35 -9.18 -0.26
CA GLU A 702 51.70 -9.39 0.27
C GLU A 702 52.55 -8.12 0.19
N SER A 703 52.47 -7.35 -0.91
CA SER A 703 53.18 -6.06 -0.99
C SER A 703 52.65 -5.01 0.00
N ALA A 704 51.33 -5.02 0.28
CA ALA A 704 50.76 -4.11 1.27
C ALA A 704 51.20 -4.45 2.71
N LEU A 705 51.41 -5.74 3.01
CA LEU A 705 51.84 -6.21 4.34
C LEU A 705 53.35 -5.98 4.59
N GLU A 706 54.19 -6.16 3.57
CA GLU A 706 55.63 -5.88 3.70
C GLU A 706 55.92 -4.40 3.94
N GLN A 707 55.14 -3.48 3.36
CA GLN A 707 55.30 -2.03 3.58
C GLN A 707 54.96 -1.59 5.01
N THR A 708 54.18 -2.38 5.74
CA THR A 708 53.83 -2.09 7.15
C THR A 708 54.71 -2.84 8.15
N GLY A 709 55.78 -3.50 7.70
CA GLY A 709 56.70 -4.24 8.57
C GLY A 709 56.14 -5.56 9.13
N CYS A 710 55.03 -6.06 8.57
CA CYS A 710 54.37 -7.27 9.04
C CYS A 710 54.47 -8.39 8.00
N LYS A 711 54.89 -9.58 8.42
CA LYS A 711 55.02 -10.76 7.57
C LYS A 711 54.00 -11.82 7.96
N MET A 712 53.41 -12.47 6.96
CA MET A 712 52.55 -13.63 7.18
C MET A 712 53.40 -14.89 7.24
N LYS A 713 53.41 -15.58 8.39
CA LYS A 713 54.06 -16.89 8.53
C LYS A 713 53.04 -17.90 9.06
N ASN A 714 52.80 -18.97 8.29
CA ASN A 714 51.82 -20.01 8.60
C ASN A 714 50.41 -19.48 8.93
N GLY A 715 49.95 -18.47 8.16
CA GLY A 715 48.62 -17.89 8.32
C GLY A 715 48.48 -16.91 9.49
N THR A 716 49.57 -16.62 10.20
CA THR A 716 49.58 -15.65 11.30
C THR A 716 50.47 -14.46 10.94
N MET A 717 49.96 -13.26 11.16
CA MET A 717 50.68 -12.01 10.93
C MET A 717 51.65 -11.77 12.09
N ILE A 718 52.93 -11.62 11.77
CA ILE A 718 54.01 -11.32 12.70
C ILE A 718 54.53 -9.94 12.32
N CYS A 719 54.44 -8.97 13.23
CA CYS A 719 55.04 -7.65 13.04
C CYS A 719 56.30 -7.59 13.90
N ASP A 720 57.45 -7.29 13.30
CA ASP A 720 58.71 -7.11 14.03
C ASP A 720 58.77 -5.67 14.55
N HIS A 721 58.14 -5.43 15.70
CA HIS A 721 58.46 -4.48 16.80
C HIS A 721 57.23 -3.96 17.54
#